data_AF-A0A2E5ETQ9-F1
#
_entry.id   AF-A0A2E5ETQ9-F1
#
_cell.length_a   1.000
_cell.length_b   1.000
_cell.length_c   1.000
_cell.angle_alpha   90.00
_cell.angle_beta   90.00
_cell.angle_gamma   90.00
#
_symmetry.space_group_name_H-M   'P 1'
#
loop_
_entity.id
_entity.type
_entity.pdbx_description
1 polymer ?
#
loop_
_entity_poly.entity_id
_entity_poly.type
_entity_poly.pdbx_seq_one_letter_code
_entity_poly.pdbx_strand_id
1 'polypeptide(L)'
;MYRHILITLTFCALAVLAPRTAQAENTELNATDLLLQQELRQSQIRDTTARVGAQLDVIIDEYERNGLAGDDVAVLKAIRSVLGDLTQDEIKKVIALLQSARNTSEPGKSSENTLNAYAGQKTIIVQLRHLLLEYQRQQILREIARRFRDLGRRQGANMAETIALFGATGGRDARRSKESHRISLQLQSTEQVTIKDETIIVLDKLYDVVSEMDGLPAEKPRMAVARAREGELELIVTSAADDLKASNLKSAAGNEKRARDLFVELARLLRPDRDTMTILKEALRDLQKTMAKQEALIDETKKATEKKLETDDRNAIEKGQMKVVDETDVIREDLAEHAPIAASALNESIDRQQQARAELRNAPTTRRRSNNEEESPVVEKQREALTKMHEARVILAKKIKEAQKAGEEAEDKISKLKKLLAEVQELSQKQADAKAVAALVPKDKKDLLPQHAAQQQTLKALAQDAHAKSIPLAKEAANSLAEAAKQMGKAAESLANKLPAPLTQQAAADALKRAESELSQEVAKLEKAEEQLAKLDKLGEKVTELLQEQFKVQLQTAKAAEARSPEGERQARAQAPRQNNLADETSKTASEATQTVPQASRNLASASNDMAEAAKALKKPDANAARQEQGRAIENLLTAKQEIDRKKEEIAKALGKPEESKPDMLAEATEQVAAAQLLVNKAVSELDAPATLEALVKDEQGKLAAKVDKKAKAEPDSPVLLDASKAARKAADELGAKDVPSAIGEMAKAEDNLKKAAQSESAKKPDSKGENNQGDNPQGESEKGDSNKGAKPNSGQGKSNSKPADAAQLAKEQGDLRAIAQQLAQAKPELAAEPLDDANKLLSPLTSGAISMLPMDAQLALRAAQRALTEASAQATSGDASPAQQNAQQAQSSLNKAAAALALAQKGLGNNAEQQMAQGEGGRGESEQKGKGNAKGPGKNKAQEDSKDGQGNGDKGNFNGKGGTDGRLRRVADRNTFIGLPARERNAILQSLGESYPEEFGPLVEQYLKNLSDQASRGTR
;
A
#
# COMPACT_ATOMS: atom_id res chain seq x y z
N MET A 1 19.82 -25.71 3.87
CA MET A 1 19.25 -24.36 4.02
C MET A 1 17.83 -24.37 4.60
N TYR A 2 16.78 -24.80 3.89
CA TYR A 2 15.39 -24.80 4.40
C TYR A 2 15.24 -25.32 5.85
N ARG A 3 15.90 -26.43 6.21
CA ARG A 3 15.90 -26.98 7.58
C ARG A 3 16.47 -26.01 8.64
N HIS A 4 17.48 -25.19 8.31
CA HIS A 4 18.01 -24.17 9.22
C HIS A 4 17.05 -22.98 9.35
N ILE A 5 16.45 -22.50 8.26
CA ILE A 5 15.46 -21.41 8.31
C ILE A 5 14.25 -21.84 9.15
N LEU A 6 13.77 -23.09 8.98
CA LEU A 6 12.72 -23.66 9.83
C LEU A 6 13.16 -23.73 11.31
N ILE A 7 14.38 -24.20 11.59
CA ILE A 7 14.93 -24.22 12.96
C ILE A 7 14.96 -22.80 13.55
N THR A 8 15.37 -21.78 12.78
CA THR A 8 15.42 -20.38 13.25
C THR A 8 14.03 -19.81 13.51
N LEU A 9 13.06 -20.01 12.62
CA LEU A 9 11.66 -19.61 12.84
C LEU A 9 11.02 -20.33 14.03
N THR A 10 11.32 -21.63 14.19
CA THR A 10 10.87 -22.40 15.36
C THR A 10 11.57 -21.91 16.64
N PHE A 11 12.82 -21.48 16.57
CA PHE A 11 13.54 -20.85 17.69
C PHE A 11 12.95 -19.49 18.06
N CYS A 12 12.55 -18.66 17.09
CA CYS A 12 11.85 -17.41 17.34
C CYS A 12 10.50 -17.66 18.03
N ALA A 13 9.73 -18.66 17.56
CA ALA A 13 8.47 -19.06 18.20
C ALA A 13 8.66 -19.67 19.61
N LEU A 14 9.74 -20.44 19.84
CA LEU A 14 10.08 -21.01 21.15
C LEU A 14 10.65 -19.98 22.13
N ALA A 15 11.38 -18.96 21.65
CA ALA A 15 11.88 -17.86 22.48
C ALA A 15 10.75 -17.00 23.07
N VAL A 16 9.60 -16.93 22.39
CA VAL A 16 8.36 -16.31 22.89
C VAL A 16 7.67 -17.15 23.97
N LEU A 17 8.03 -18.42 24.15
CA LEU A 17 7.25 -19.42 24.90
C LEU A 17 7.96 -20.03 26.13
N ALA A 18 9.17 -19.57 26.50
CA ALA A 18 9.96 -20.18 27.56
C ALA A 18 10.18 -19.27 28.79
N PRO A 19 9.35 -19.37 29.85
CA PRO A 19 9.77 -18.94 31.18
C PRO A 19 10.85 -19.93 31.67
N ARG A 20 12.12 -19.52 31.60
CA ARG A 20 13.17 -20.23 32.35
C ARG A 20 12.94 -19.98 33.83
N THR A 21 12.35 -20.96 34.51
CA THR A 21 12.41 -21.10 35.97
C THR A 21 13.87 -21.36 36.37
N ALA A 22 14.67 -20.29 36.45
CA ALA A 22 15.86 -20.29 37.28
C ALA A 22 15.40 -20.50 38.73
N GLN A 23 16.18 -21.26 39.50
CA GLN A 23 15.83 -21.59 40.88
C GLN A 23 15.78 -20.31 41.73
N ALA A 24 14.86 -20.29 42.69
CA ALA A 24 14.61 -19.13 43.52
C ALA A 24 15.82 -18.79 44.41
N GLU A 25 16.40 -17.60 44.19
CA GLU A 25 16.92 -16.78 45.27
C GLU A 25 16.10 -15.49 45.32
N ASN A 26 15.68 -15.10 46.53
CA ASN A 26 14.69 -14.03 46.71
C ASN A 26 15.24 -12.67 46.26
N THR A 27 14.68 -12.14 45.18
CA THR A 27 14.64 -10.70 44.91
C THR A 27 13.26 -10.35 44.37
N GLU A 28 12.54 -9.50 45.08
CA GLU A 28 11.30 -8.89 44.58
C GLU A 28 11.67 -7.96 43.41
N LEU A 29 11.43 -8.42 42.19
CA LEU A 29 11.57 -7.61 40.98
C LEU A 29 10.45 -6.57 40.96
N ASN A 30 10.80 -5.28 40.92
CA ASN A 30 9.80 -4.23 40.83
C ASN A 30 9.01 -4.35 39.52
N ALA A 31 7.75 -3.91 39.51
CA ALA A 31 6.92 -3.93 38.30
C ALA A 31 7.57 -3.18 37.11
N THR A 32 8.37 -2.15 37.40
CA THR A 32 9.22 -1.43 36.43
C THR A 32 10.32 -2.29 35.80
N ASP A 33 10.94 -3.20 36.56
CA ASP A 33 11.99 -4.10 36.05
C ASP A 33 11.40 -5.18 35.13
N LEU A 34 10.19 -5.66 35.46
CA LEU A 34 9.41 -6.58 34.62
C LEU A 34 8.99 -5.93 33.29
N LEU A 35 8.51 -4.69 33.31
CA LEU A 35 8.18 -3.92 32.10
C LEU A 35 9.43 -3.65 31.23
N LEU A 36 10.56 -3.28 31.85
CA LEU A 36 11.84 -3.12 31.15
C LEU A 36 12.31 -4.44 30.51
N GLN A 37 12.17 -5.57 31.20
CA GLN A 37 12.53 -6.88 30.66
C GLN A 37 11.62 -7.29 29.49
N GLN A 38 10.32 -6.93 29.53
CA GLN A 38 9.42 -7.12 28.40
C GLN A 38 9.77 -6.22 27.21
N GLU A 39 10.05 -4.93 27.44
CA GLU A 39 10.49 -3.98 26.41
C GLU A 39 11.74 -4.50 25.68
N LEU A 40 12.76 -4.92 26.43
CA LEU A 40 14.00 -5.49 25.88
C LEU A 40 13.75 -6.76 25.06
N ARG A 41 12.85 -7.65 25.51
CA ARG A 41 12.44 -8.82 24.72
C ARG A 41 11.73 -8.42 23.43
N GLN A 42 10.81 -7.46 23.47
CA GLN A 42 10.11 -6.99 22.26
C GLN A 42 11.06 -6.31 21.27
N SER A 43 12.05 -5.54 21.74
CA SER A 43 13.12 -5.03 20.87
C SER A 43 13.94 -6.16 20.25
N GLN A 44 14.32 -7.18 21.02
CA GLN A 44 15.06 -8.34 20.48
C GLN A 44 14.24 -9.12 19.44
N ILE A 45 12.93 -9.27 19.63
CA ILE A 45 12.01 -9.87 18.67
C ILE A 45 11.91 -9.02 17.41
N ARG A 46 11.75 -7.69 17.53
CA ARG A 46 11.79 -6.76 16.39
C ARG A 46 13.09 -6.91 15.58
N ASP A 47 14.23 -6.92 16.25
CA ASP A 47 15.54 -6.91 15.61
C ASP A 47 15.90 -8.26 14.97
N THR A 48 15.43 -9.38 15.55
CA THR A 48 15.53 -10.70 14.92
C THR A 48 14.56 -10.87 13.76
N THR A 49 13.31 -10.41 13.87
CA THR A 49 12.35 -10.47 12.77
C THR A 49 12.76 -9.56 11.61
N ALA A 50 13.30 -8.36 11.87
CA ALA A 50 13.86 -7.50 10.83
C ALA A 50 15.07 -8.15 10.11
N ARG A 51 15.92 -8.88 10.85
CA ARG A 51 17.04 -9.65 10.28
C ARG A 51 16.56 -10.83 9.42
N VAL A 52 15.50 -11.53 9.84
CA VAL A 52 14.87 -12.59 9.02
C VAL A 52 14.21 -11.97 7.79
N GLY A 53 13.58 -10.79 7.91
CA GLY A 53 13.07 -10.02 6.79
C GLY A 53 14.15 -9.70 5.75
N ALA A 54 15.29 -9.14 6.17
CA ALA A 54 16.42 -8.86 5.30
C ALA A 54 17.03 -10.13 4.65
N GLN A 55 17.00 -11.27 5.34
CA GLN A 55 17.41 -12.55 4.77
C GLN A 55 16.41 -13.08 3.72
N LEU A 56 15.11 -12.86 3.94
CA LEU A 56 14.07 -13.15 2.95
C LEU A 56 14.22 -12.23 1.73
N ASP A 57 14.51 -10.94 1.93
CA ASP A 57 14.75 -9.99 0.84
C ASP A 57 15.89 -10.48 -0.08
N VAL A 58 17.03 -10.90 0.49
CA VAL A 58 18.14 -11.48 -0.28
C VAL A 58 17.74 -12.76 -1.02
N ILE A 59 16.95 -13.65 -0.40
CA ILE A 59 16.49 -14.88 -1.05
C ILE A 59 15.49 -14.58 -2.18
N ILE A 60 14.58 -13.61 -1.99
CA ILE A 60 13.63 -13.14 -3.00
C ILE A 60 14.41 -12.57 -4.20
N ASP A 61 15.37 -11.67 -3.94
CA ASP A 61 16.28 -11.11 -4.93
C ASP A 61 17.03 -12.20 -5.71
N GLU A 62 17.57 -13.22 -5.03
CA GLU A 62 18.26 -14.33 -5.68
C GLU A 62 17.34 -15.17 -6.56
N TYR A 63 16.09 -15.45 -6.13
CA TYR A 63 15.14 -16.20 -6.96
C TYR A 63 14.69 -15.38 -8.18
N GLU A 64 14.44 -14.08 -8.02
CA GLU A 64 14.04 -13.19 -9.12
C GLU A 64 15.16 -12.98 -10.13
N ARG A 65 16.39 -12.75 -9.67
CA ARG A 65 17.60 -12.64 -10.54
C ARG A 65 17.86 -13.92 -11.34
N ASN A 66 17.52 -15.08 -10.80
CA ASN A 66 17.63 -16.37 -11.49
C ASN A 66 16.43 -16.71 -12.39
N GLY A 67 15.43 -15.82 -12.51
CA GLY A 67 14.22 -16.06 -13.29
C GLY A 67 13.32 -17.16 -12.72
N LEU A 68 13.49 -17.49 -11.43
CA LEU A 68 12.70 -18.46 -10.65
C LEU A 68 11.50 -17.78 -9.97
N ALA A 69 10.94 -16.75 -10.60
CA ALA A 69 9.70 -16.12 -10.18
C ALA A 69 8.54 -17.12 -10.26
N GLY A 70 7.71 -17.15 -9.21
CA GLY A 70 6.58 -18.06 -9.04
C GLY A 70 6.10 -18.09 -7.58
N ASP A 71 5.17 -18.98 -7.27
CA ASP A 71 4.40 -18.97 -6.01
C ASP A 71 5.28 -19.06 -4.75
N ASP A 72 6.41 -19.76 -4.81
CA ASP A 72 7.35 -19.82 -3.68
C ASP A 72 7.94 -18.42 -3.36
N VAL A 73 8.19 -17.58 -4.38
CA VAL A 73 8.60 -16.17 -4.20
C VAL A 73 7.42 -15.31 -3.73
N ALA A 74 6.21 -15.54 -4.23
CA ALA A 74 5.01 -14.83 -3.78
C ALA A 74 4.68 -15.12 -2.30
N VAL A 75 4.84 -16.36 -1.86
CA VAL A 75 4.71 -16.76 -0.45
C VAL A 75 5.84 -16.16 0.40
N LEU A 76 7.08 -16.16 -0.07
CA LEU A 76 8.19 -15.48 0.62
C LEU A 76 7.93 -13.97 0.73
N LYS A 77 7.38 -13.32 -0.30
CA LYS A 77 6.94 -11.91 -0.29
C LYS A 77 5.78 -11.66 0.66
N ALA A 78 4.78 -12.53 0.71
CA ALA A 78 3.65 -12.42 1.65
C ALA A 78 4.12 -12.58 3.10
N ILE A 79 4.96 -13.58 3.38
CA ILE A 79 5.64 -13.73 4.68
C ILE A 79 6.46 -12.47 4.98
N ARG A 80 7.21 -11.94 4.01
CA ARG A 80 8.04 -10.74 4.20
C ARG A 80 7.24 -9.47 4.47
N SER A 81 6.07 -9.31 3.84
CA SER A 81 5.12 -8.22 4.09
C SER A 81 4.60 -8.32 5.52
N VAL A 82 4.03 -9.48 5.90
CA VAL A 82 3.50 -9.69 7.25
C VAL A 82 4.58 -9.47 8.31
N LEU A 83 5.81 -10.00 8.13
CA LEU A 83 6.92 -9.72 9.04
C LEU A 83 7.36 -8.24 9.03
N GLY A 84 7.15 -7.52 7.93
CA GLY A 84 7.33 -6.07 7.81
C GLY A 84 6.30 -5.30 8.63
N ASP A 85 5.01 -5.54 8.42
CA ASP A 85 3.90 -4.88 9.11
C ASP A 85 3.98 -5.15 10.63
N LEU A 86 4.25 -6.40 10.99
CA LEU A 86 4.47 -6.83 12.38
C LEU A 86 5.64 -6.08 13.05
N THR A 87 6.73 -5.81 12.32
CA THR A 87 7.93 -5.14 12.89
C THR A 87 7.90 -3.63 12.82
N GLN A 88 7.30 -3.06 11.77
CA GLN A 88 7.25 -1.62 11.59
C GLN A 88 6.13 -0.98 12.40
N ASP A 89 5.01 -1.66 12.57
CA ASP A 89 3.81 -1.07 13.15
C ASP A 89 3.42 -1.74 14.46
N GLU A 90 3.16 -3.05 14.46
CA GLU A 90 2.57 -3.71 15.63
C GLU A 90 3.57 -3.82 16.81
N ILE A 91 4.78 -4.34 16.57
CA ILE A 91 5.81 -4.45 17.62
C ILE A 91 6.30 -3.06 18.07
N LYS A 92 6.36 -2.05 17.18
CA LYS A 92 6.67 -0.67 17.59
C LYS A 92 5.59 -0.10 18.50
N LYS A 93 4.30 -0.29 18.18
CA LYS A 93 3.17 0.13 19.03
C LYS A 93 3.23 -0.57 20.40
N VAL A 94 3.53 -1.87 20.45
CA VAL A 94 3.74 -2.60 21.72
C VAL A 94 4.91 -2.04 22.53
N ILE A 95 6.07 -1.76 21.92
CA ILE A 95 7.22 -1.17 22.61
C ILE A 95 6.87 0.23 23.14
N ALA A 96 6.21 1.07 22.34
CA ALA A 96 5.79 2.41 22.75
C ALA A 96 4.78 2.37 23.91
N LEU A 97 3.85 1.41 23.92
CA LEU A 97 2.91 1.21 25.03
C LEU A 97 3.62 0.74 26.31
N LEU A 98 4.59 -0.16 26.22
CA LEU A 98 5.42 -0.58 27.37
C LEU A 98 6.28 0.57 27.92
N GLN A 99 6.86 1.38 27.04
CA GLN A 99 7.60 2.59 27.43
C GLN A 99 6.70 3.64 28.09
N SER A 100 5.50 3.87 27.54
CA SER A 100 4.51 4.79 28.11
C SER A 100 3.98 4.29 29.46
N ALA A 101 3.77 2.98 29.62
CA ALA A 101 3.40 2.36 30.89
C ALA A 101 4.48 2.56 31.98
N ARG A 102 5.77 2.48 31.61
CA ARG A 102 6.89 2.71 32.54
C ARG A 102 7.11 4.19 32.87
N ASN A 103 6.90 5.08 31.91
CA ASN A 103 7.27 6.50 32.04
C ASN A 103 6.16 7.38 32.61
N THR A 104 4.94 6.85 32.84
CA THR A 104 3.81 7.63 33.37
C THR A 104 3.68 7.50 34.89
N SER A 105 3.48 8.62 35.58
CA SER A 105 3.29 8.67 37.04
C SER A 105 1.85 8.37 37.49
N GLU A 106 0.92 8.16 36.56
CA GLU A 106 -0.49 7.85 36.86
C GLU A 106 -0.75 6.34 36.85
N PRO A 107 -1.13 5.71 37.98
CA PRO A 107 -1.31 4.26 38.07
C PRO A 107 -2.34 3.69 37.10
N GLY A 108 -3.43 4.43 36.84
CA GLY A 108 -4.49 4.01 35.91
C GLY A 108 -3.99 3.90 34.46
N LYS A 109 -3.30 4.93 33.97
CA LYS A 109 -2.74 4.94 32.60
C LYS A 109 -1.61 3.92 32.43
N SER A 110 -0.81 3.67 33.48
CA SER A 110 0.23 2.63 33.46
C SER A 110 -0.39 1.23 33.26
N SER A 111 -1.46 0.93 33.99
CA SER A 111 -2.20 -0.34 33.85
C SER A 111 -2.87 -0.49 32.48
N GLU A 112 -3.55 0.57 32.00
CA GLU A 112 -4.20 0.60 30.68
C GLU A 112 -3.19 0.37 29.53
N ASN A 113 -2.06 1.08 29.54
CA ASN A 113 -1.00 0.91 28.54
C ASN A 113 -0.40 -0.50 28.57
N THR A 114 -0.26 -1.10 29.76
CA THR A 114 0.23 -2.49 29.91
C THR A 114 -0.76 -3.51 29.34
N LEU A 115 -2.07 -3.33 29.59
CA LEU A 115 -3.13 -4.17 29.03
C LEU A 115 -3.20 -4.05 27.49
N ASN A 116 -3.09 -2.83 26.95
CA ASN A 116 -3.06 -2.58 25.52
C ASN A 116 -1.81 -3.19 24.85
N ALA A 117 -0.64 -3.11 25.49
CA ALA A 117 0.57 -3.78 25.03
C ALA A 117 0.40 -5.31 25.00
N TYR A 118 -0.21 -5.90 26.04
CA TYR A 118 -0.47 -7.34 26.10
C TYR A 118 -1.49 -7.80 25.05
N ALA A 119 -2.54 -7.01 24.80
CA ALA A 119 -3.50 -7.26 23.72
C ALA A 119 -2.81 -7.25 22.35
N GLY A 120 -1.94 -6.25 22.08
CA GLY A 120 -1.13 -6.20 20.87
C GLY A 120 -0.22 -7.42 20.70
N GLN A 121 0.50 -7.83 21.76
CA GLN A 121 1.33 -9.05 21.75
C GLN A 121 0.52 -10.31 21.42
N LYS A 122 -0.70 -10.42 21.93
CA LYS A 122 -1.58 -11.58 21.66
C LYS A 122 -2.01 -11.62 20.18
N THR A 123 -2.33 -10.47 19.59
CA THR A 123 -2.65 -10.36 18.14
C THR A 123 -1.46 -10.79 17.28
N ILE A 124 -0.27 -10.25 17.55
CA ILE A 124 1.00 -10.60 16.88
C ILE A 124 1.24 -12.12 16.90
N ILE A 125 1.05 -12.78 18.04
CA ILE A 125 1.25 -14.23 18.20
C ILE A 125 0.21 -15.02 17.39
N VAL A 126 -1.04 -14.57 17.32
CA VAL A 126 -2.09 -15.24 16.53
C VAL A 126 -1.81 -15.12 15.03
N GLN A 127 -1.42 -13.94 14.54
CA GLN A 127 -1.04 -13.75 13.13
C GLN A 127 0.14 -14.65 12.72
N LEU A 128 1.22 -14.68 13.53
CA LEU A 128 2.39 -15.54 13.27
C LEU A 128 2.04 -17.03 13.27
N ARG A 129 1.17 -17.47 14.19
CA ARG A 129 0.69 -18.87 14.22
C ARG A 129 -0.14 -19.20 12.99
N HIS A 130 -1.02 -18.29 12.56
CA HIS A 130 -1.83 -18.46 11.36
C HIS A 130 -0.95 -18.60 10.10
N LEU A 131 0.03 -17.72 9.93
CA LEU A 131 0.98 -17.76 8.81
C LEU A 131 1.78 -19.07 8.74
N LEU A 132 2.27 -19.57 9.89
CA LEU A 132 3.01 -20.83 9.96
C LEU A 132 2.12 -22.04 9.67
N LEU A 133 0.88 -22.03 10.16
CA LEU A 133 -0.11 -23.08 9.93
C LEU A 133 -0.52 -23.14 8.45
N GLU A 134 -0.73 -21.99 7.83
CA GLU A 134 -1.10 -21.88 6.41
C GLU A 134 0.03 -22.37 5.49
N TYR A 135 1.28 -22.03 5.80
CA TYR A 135 2.44 -22.58 5.11
C TYR A 135 2.55 -24.11 5.23
N GLN A 136 2.31 -24.67 6.42
CA GLN A 136 2.29 -26.12 6.63
C GLN A 136 1.18 -26.80 5.81
N ARG A 137 -0.02 -26.22 5.78
CA ARG A 137 -1.15 -26.72 4.97
C ARG A 137 -0.82 -26.73 3.48
N GLN A 138 -0.25 -25.65 2.95
CA GLN A 138 0.20 -25.57 1.56
C GLN A 138 1.26 -26.62 1.21
N GLN A 139 2.20 -26.92 2.12
CA GLN A 139 3.16 -28.02 1.90
C GLN A 139 2.49 -29.40 1.84
N ILE A 140 1.52 -29.66 2.73
CA ILE A 140 0.80 -30.95 2.76
C ILE A 140 -0.03 -31.11 1.48
N LEU A 141 -0.77 -30.08 1.06
CA LEU A 141 -1.53 -30.07 -0.20
C LEU A 141 -0.60 -30.30 -1.42
N ARG A 142 0.59 -29.69 -1.44
CA ARG A 142 1.60 -29.91 -2.48
C ARG A 142 2.10 -31.37 -2.50
N GLU A 143 2.24 -32.04 -1.35
CA GLU A 143 2.53 -33.48 -1.32
C GLU A 143 1.34 -34.30 -1.86
N ILE A 144 0.12 -34.03 -1.40
CA ILE A 144 -1.10 -34.74 -1.84
C ILE A 144 -1.28 -34.63 -3.37
N ALA A 145 -1.12 -33.43 -3.95
CA ALA A 145 -1.17 -33.22 -5.39
C ALA A 145 -0.11 -34.03 -6.15
N ARG A 146 1.10 -34.17 -5.59
CA ARG A 146 2.14 -35.05 -6.15
C ARG A 146 1.75 -36.53 -6.04
N ARG A 147 1.21 -36.97 -4.90
CA ARG A 147 0.74 -38.35 -4.69
C ARG A 147 -0.33 -38.74 -5.70
N PHE A 148 -1.34 -37.89 -5.92
CA PHE A 148 -2.35 -38.14 -6.96
C PHE A 148 -1.75 -38.19 -8.37
N ARG A 149 -0.78 -37.32 -8.72
CA ARG A 149 -0.08 -37.40 -10.01
C ARG A 149 0.68 -38.72 -10.18
N ASP A 150 1.35 -39.20 -9.13
CA ASP A 150 2.08 -40.46 -9.16
C ASP A 150 1.12 -41.67 -9.23
N LEU A 151 -0.02 -41.62 -8.52
CA LEU A 151 -1.12 -42.61 -8.65
C LEU A 151 -1.71 -42.63 -10.07
N GLY A 152 -1.99 -41.46 -10.67
CA GLY A 152 -2.47 -41.35 -12.05
C GLY A 152 -1.53 -42.01 -13.07
N ARG A 153 -0.22 -41.81 -12.93
CA ARG A 153 0.78 -42.48 -13.79
C ARG A 153 0.77 -44.00 -13.63
N ARG A 154 0.75 -44.50 -12.38
CA ARG A 154 0.69 -45.94 -12.09
C ARG A 154 -0.60 -46.57 -12.60
N GLN A 155 -1.73 -45.89 -12.39
CA GLN A 155 -3.04 -46.30 -12.86
C GLN A 155 -3.11 -46.38 -14.40
N GLY A 156 -2.52 -45.42 -15.11
CA GLY A 156 -2.38 -45.44 -16.57
C GLY A 156 -1.47 -46.56 -17.07
N ALA A 157 -0.38 -46.85 -16.36
CA ALA A 157 0.50 -47.97 -16.69
C ALA A 157 -0.21 -49.33 -16.50
N ASN A 158 -0.93 -49.52 -15.38
CA ASN A 158 -1.70 -50.74 -15.12
C ASN A 158 -2.78 -50.95 -16.19
N MET A 159 -3.54 -49.90 -16.51
CA MET A 159 -4.55 -49.88 -17.57
C MET A 159 -3.98 -50.31 -18.94
N ALA A 160 -2.79 -49.82 -19.31
CA ALA A 160 -2.14 -50.19 -20.57
C ALA A 160 -1.82 -51.69 -20.64
N GLU A 161 -1.35 -52.27 -19.53
CA GLU A 161 -1.10 -53.72 -19.44
C GLU A 161 -2.43 -54.51 -19.40
N THR A 162 -3.49 -54.02 -18.73
CA THR A 162 -4.84 -54.63 -18.74
C THR A 162 -5.40 -54.71 -20.16
N ILE A 163 -5.26 -53.63 -20.94
CA ILE A 163 -5.68 -53.57 -22.36
C ILE A 163 -4.84 -54.55 -23.21
N ALA A 164 -3.53 -54.62 -22.98
CA ALA A 164 -2.66 -55.57 -23.67
C ALA A 164 -3.05 -57.03 -23.38
N LEU A 165 -3.36 -57.35 -22.11
CA LEU A 165 -3.82 -58.67 -21.68
C LEU A 165 -5.19 -59.03 -22.26
N PHE A 166 -6.12 -58.07 -22.35
CA PHE A 166 -7.41 -58.25 -23.03
C PHE A 166 -7.23 -58.58 -24.52
N GLY A 167 -6.30 -57.89 -25.20
CA GLY A 167 -5.91 -58.20 -26.58
C GLY A 167 -5.30 -59.61 -26.72
N ALA A 168 -4.31 -59.93 -25.89
CA ALA A 168 -3.58 -61.21 -25.93
C ALA A 168 -4.46 -62.44 -25.62
N THR A 169 -5.51 -62.28 -24.81
CA THR A 169 -6.50 -63.33 -24.50
C THR A 169 -7.61 -63.44 -25.54
N GLY A 170 -7.79 -62.42 -26.39
CA GLY A 170 -8.97 -62.26 -27.24
C GLY A 170 -10.25 -62.06 -26.43
N GLY A 171 -10.17 -61.38 -25.28
CA GLY A 171 -11.28 -61.13 -24.37
C GLY A 171 -11.79 -62.37 -23.59
N ARG A 172 -11.06 -63.48 -23.59
CA ARG A 172 -11.37 -64.68 -22.79
C ARG A 172 -10.74 -64.58 -21.40
N ASP A 173 -11.31 -65.30 -20.42
CA ASP A 173 -10.82 -65.36 -19.03
C ASP A 173 -9.31 -65.69 -18.99
N ALA A 174 -8.49 -64.74 -18.53
CA ALA A 174 -7.04 -64.87 -18.51
C ALA A 174 -6.58 -65.98 -17.56
N ARG A 175 -7.37 -66.31 -16.53
CA ARG A 175 -7.10 -67.41 -15.58
C ARG A 175 -7.19 -68.78 -16.24
N ARG A 176 -7.88 -68.89 -17.38
CA ARG A 176 -8.01 -70.11 -18.21
C ARG A 176 -7.08 -70.09 -19.43
N SER A 177 -6.18 -69.11 -19.50
CA SER A 177 -5.22 -68.94 -20.60
C SER A 177 -3.84 -69.50 -20.24
N LYS A 178 -2.84 -69.22 -21.07
CA LYS A 178 -1.43 -69.61 -20.84
C LYS A 178 -0.91 -69.02 -19.52
N GLU A 179 0.05 -69.68 -18.90
CA GLU A 179 0.59 -69.29 -17.59
C GLU A 179 1.11 -67.84 -17.55
N SER A 180 1.73 -67.34 -18.63
CA SER A 180 2.14 -65.94 -18.76
C SER A 180 0.99 -64.93 -18.61
N HIS A 181 -0.21 -65.27 -19.07
CA HIS A 181 -1.40 -64.41 -18.95
C HIS A 181 -1.96 -64.44 -17.52
N ARG A 182 -1.80 -65.56 -16.81
CA ARG A 182 -2.22 -65.72 -15.40
C ARG A 182 -1.31 -64.90 -14.48
N ILE A 183 0.00 -64.97 -14.71
CA ILE A 183 1.01 -64.14 -14.03
C ILE A 183 0.77 -62.64 -14.31
N SER A 184 0.50 -62.29 -15.57
CA SER A 184 0.17 -60.91 -15.97
C SER A 184 -1.09 -60.38 -15.27
N LEU A 185 -2.16 -61.18 -15.19
CA LEU A 185 -3.37 -60.82 -14.44
C LEU A 185 -3.08 -60.63 -12.95
N GLN A 186 -2.30 -61.53 -12.35
CA GLN A 186 -1.97 -61.47 -10.93
C GLN A 186 -1.14 -60.23 -10.60
N LEU A 187 -0.19 -59.85 -11.46
CA LEU A 187 0.59 -58.62 -11.32
C LEU A 187 -0.30 -57.37 -11.40
N GLN A 188 -1.17 -57.29 -12.42
CA GLN A 188 -2.12 -56.18 -12.59
C GLN A 188 -3.08 -56.06 -11.41
N SER A 189 -3.61 -57.18 -10.93
CA SER A 189 -4.50 -57.20 -9.76
C SER A 189 -3.79 -56.80 -8.47
N THR A 190 -2.48 -57.05 -8.35
CA THR A 190 -1.69 -56.68 -7.15
C THR A 190 -1.38 -55.18 -7.15
N GLU A 191 -0.98 -54.64 -8.31
CA GLU A 191 -0.74 -53.20 -8.44
C GLU A 191 -2.05 -52.41 -8.29
N GLN A 192 -3.18 -52.87 -8.85
CA GLN A 192 -4.46 -52.18 -8.68
C GLN A 192 -4.95 -52.15 -7.23
N VAL A 193 -4.74 -53.23 -6.46
CA VAL A 193 -5.04 -53.23 -5.02
C VAL A 193 -4.16 -52.22 -4.29
N THR A 194 -2.87 -52.14 -4.64
CA THR A 194 -1.92 -51.17 -4.06
C THR A 194 -2.32 -49.73 -4.37
N ILE A 195 -2.70 -49.43 -5.63
CA ILE A 195 -3.22 -48.12 -6.05
C ILE A 195 -4.49 -47.77 -5.27
N LYS A 196 -5.41 -48.74 -5.11
CA LYS A 196 -6.66 -48.56 -4.37
C LYS A 196 -6.41 -48.26 -2.88
N ASP A 197 -5.53 -49.01 -2.21
CA ASP A 197 -5.19 -48.79 -0.80
C ASP A 197 -4.46 -47.45 -0.59
N GLU A 198 -3.51 -47.08 -1.46
CA GLU A 198 -2.85 -45.76 -1.41
C GLU A 198 -3.83 -44.61 -1.69
N THR A 199 -4.82 -44.81 -2.56
CA THR A 199 -5.84 -43.80 -2.88
C THR A 199 -6.68 -43.43 -1.66
N ILE A 200 -7.12 -44.42 -0.87
CA ILE A 200 -7.88 -44.19 0.36
C ILE A 200 -7.03 -43.36 1.34
N ILE A 201 -5.77 -43.77 1.58
CA ILE A 201 -4.84 -43.05 2.49
C ILE A 201 -4.60 -41.59 2.05
N VAL A 202 -4.55 -41.32 0.74
CA VAL A 202 -4.34 -39.96 0.21
C VAL A 202 -5.63 -39.13 0.25
N LEU A 203 -6.81 -39.76 0.07
CA LEU A 203 -8.12 -39.12 0.23
C LEU A 203 -8.42 -38.75 1.69
N ASP A 204 -8.15 -39.64 2.64
CA ASP A 204 -8.33 -39.37 4.08
C ASP A 204 -7.51 -38.15 4.51
N LYS A 205 -6.22 -38.13 4.13
CA LYS A 205 -5.34 -36.96 4.39
C LYS A 205 -5.83 -35.68 3.72
N LEU A 206 -6.47 -35.78 2.55
CA LEU A 206 -7.09 -34.62 1.92
C LEU A 206 -8.30 -34.14 2.73
N TYR A 207 -9.20 -35.06 3.13
CA TYR A 207 -10.38 -34.70 3.92
C TYR A 207 -9.99 -34.08 5.27
N ASP A 208 -9.01 -34.66 5.98
CA ASP A 208 -8.50 -34.13 7.25
C ASP A 208 -8.01 -32.68 7.07
N VAL A 209 -7.06 -32.45 6.16
CA VAL A 209 -6.48 -31.12 5.92
C VAL A 209 -7.54 -30.10 5.51
N VAL A 210 -8.47 -30.47 4.62
CA VAL A 210 -9.53 -29.57 4.16
C VAL A 210 -10.57 -29.27 5.24
N SER A 211 -10.81 -30.21 6.17
CA SER A 211 -11.74 -29.99 7.29
C SER A 211 -11.26 -28.92 8.28
N GLU A 212 -9.95 -28.70 8.37
CA GLU A 212 -9.35 -27.66 9.21
C GLU A 212 -9.14 -26.31 8.51
N MET A 213 -9.40 -26.22 7.20
CA MET A 213 -9.16 -25.03 6.38
C MET A 213 -10.40 -24.15 6.26
N ASP A 214 -10.21 -22.83 6.42
CA ASP A 214 -11.23 -21.78 6.30
C ASP A 214 -10.81 -20.66 5.34
N GLY A 215 -11.77 -19.88 4.86
CA GLY A 215 -11.54 -18.75 3.95
C GLY A 215 -11.21 -19.15 2.50
N LEU A 216 -10.77 -18.17 1.69
CA LEU A 216 -10.46 -18.37 0.28
C LEU A 216 -9.43 -19.48 -0.02
N PRO A 217 -8.35 -19.68 0.77
CA PRO A 217 -7.39 -20.77 0.53
C PRO A 217 -8.01 -22.17 0.59
N ALA A 218 -9.18 -22.31 1.23
CA ALA A 218 -9.89 -23.58 1.34
C ALA A 218 -10.73 -23.94 0.10
N GLU A 219 -11.02 -23.00 -0.81
CA GLU A 219 -11.98 -23.22 -1.91
C GLU A 219 -11.54 -24.32 -2.88
N LYS A 220 -10.32 -24.24 -3.42
CA LYS A 220 -9.82 -25.26 -4.36
C LYS A 220 -9.63 -26.64 -3.72
N PRO A 221 -9.08 -26.77 -2.49
CA PRO A 221 -9.09 -28.03 -1.78
C PRO A 221 -10.51 -28.58 -1.52
N ARG A 222 -11.49 -27.73 -1.19
CA ARG A 222 -12.91 -28.13 -1.07
C ARG A 222 -13.49 -28.60 -2.41
N MET A 223 -13.13 -27.96 -3.54
CA MET A 223 -13.49 -28.43 -4.89
C MET A 223 -12.88 -29.80 -5.21
N ALA A 224 -11.61 -30.05 -4.85
CA ALA A 224 -11.00 -31.37 -5.00
C ALA A 224 -11.72 -32.45 -4.16
N VAL A 225 -12.07 -32.12 -2.92
CA VAL A 225 -12.88 -32.99 -2.05
C VAL A 225 -14.26 -33.29 -2.64
N ALA A 226 -14.95 -32.28 -3.16
CA ALA A 226 -16.23 -32.45 -3.85
C ALA A 226 -16.07 -33.35 -5.08
N ARG A 227 -15.07 -33.07 -5.91
CA ARG A 227 -14.82 -33.80 -7.16
C ARG A 227 -14.45 -35.26 -6.94
N ALA A 228 -13.68 -35.57 -5.90
CA ALA A 228 -13.36 -36.94 -5.51
C ALA A 228 -14.60 -37.74 -5.09
N ARG A 229 -15.56 -37.08 -4.42
CA ARG A 229 -16.84 -37.68 -3.97
C ARG A 229 -17.82 -37.84 -5.13
N GLU A 230 -18.03 -36.79 -5.93
CA GLU A 230 -18.89 -36.81 -7.13
C GLU A 230 -18.39 -37.79 -8.19
N GLY A 231 -17.07 -37.92 -8.33
CA GLY A 231 -16.45 -38.90 -9.21
C GLY A 231 -16.42 -40.32 -8.63
N GLU A 232 -16.92 -40.54 -7.42
CA GLU A 232 -16.93 -41.83 -6.69
C GLU A 232 -15.55 -42.53 -6.71
N LEU A 233 -14.45 -41.78 -6.56
CA LEU A 233 -13.10 -42.26 -6.88
C LEU A 233 -12.75 -43.58 -6.16
N GLU A 234 -13.08 -43.69 -4.88
CA GLU A 234 -12.88 -44.89 -4.05
C GLU A 234 -13.64 -46.12 -4.59
N LEU A 235 -14.89 -45.94 -5.04
CA LEU A 235 -15.69 -46.99 -5.65
C LEU A 235 -15.11 -47.41 -7.00
N ILE A 236 -14.61 -46.46 -7.80
CA ILE A 236 -14.01 -46.75 -9.11
C ILE A 236 -12.71 -47.55 -8.97
N VAL A 237 -11.78 -47.16 -8.07
CA VAL A 237 -10.53 -47.93 -7.86
C VAL A 237 -10.78 -49.31 -7.27
N THR A 238 -11.83 -49.45 -6.45
CA THR A 238 -12.26 -50.74 -5.89
C THR A 238 -12.86 -51.63 -6.98
N SER A 239 -13.77 -51.07 -7.79
CA SER A 239 -14.38 -51.78 -8.92
C SER A 239 -13.35 -52.24 -9.96
N ALA A 240 -12.31 -51.45 -10.22
CA ALA A 240 -11.17 -51.86 -11.05
C ALA A 240 -10.43 -53.08 -10.47
N ALA A 241 -10.17 -53.08 -9.16
CA ALA A 241 -9.49 -54.19 -8.48
C ALA A 241 -10.33 -55.47 -8.52
N ASP A 242 -11.65 -55.36 -8.30
CA ASP A 242 -12.55 -56.52 -8.29
C ASP A 242 -12.82 -57.07 -9.70
N ASP A 243 -12.91 -56.20 -10.72
CA ASP A 243 -12.97 -56.64 -12.12
C ASP A 243 -11.69 -57.37 -12.55
N LEU A 244 -10.50 -56.93 -12.12
CA LEU A 244 -9.25 -57.67 -12.38
C LEU A 244 -9.24 -59.04 -11.71
N LYS A 245 -9.65 -59.15 -10.43
CA LYS A 245 -9.81 -60.46 -9.74
C LYS A 245 -10.81 -61.37 -10.47
N ALA A 246 -11.90 -60.79 -10.99
CA ALA A 246 -12.91 -61.48 -11.77
C ALA A 246 -12.46 -61.86 -13.19
N SER A 247 -11.33 -61.31 -13.67
CA SER A 247 -10.85 -61.33 -15.06
C SER A 247 -11.77 -60.61 -16.07
N ASN A 248 -12.55 -59.63 -15.62
CA ASN A 248 -13.39 -58.74 -16.42
C ASN A 248 -12.58 -57.60 -17.08
N LEU A 249 -11.52 -57.94 -17.82
CA LEU A 249 -10.46 -57.00 -18.25
C LEU A 249 -10.97 -55.75 -18.99
N LYS A 250 -12.07 -55.85 -19.74
CA LYS A 250 -12.69 -54.70 -20.43
C LYS A 250 -13.34 -53.71 -19.45
N SER A 251 -13.97 -54.21 -18.39
CA SER A 251 -14.59 -53.39 -17.34
C SER A 251 -13.51 -52.79 -16.43
N ALA A 252 -12.51 -53.60 -16.06
CA ALA A 252 -11.30 -53.15 -15.37
C ALA A 252 -10.67 -51.95 -16.09
N ALA A 253 -10.27 -52.10 -17.36
CA ALA A 253 -9.65 -51.01 -18.13
C ALA A 253 -10.51 -49.73 -18.22
N GLY A 254 -11.85 -49.86 -18.21
CA GLY A 254 -12.77 -48.72 -18.15
C GLY A 254 -12.79 -48.01 -16.79
N ASN A 255 -12.73 -48.77 -15.70
CA ASN A 255 -12.64 -48.25 -14.33
C ASN A 255 -11.26 -47.64 -14.06
N GLU A 256 -10.18 -48.31 -14.48
CA GLU A 256 -8.81 -47.83 -14.40
C GLU A 256 -8.65 -46.49 -15.15
N LYS A 257 -9.26 -46.34 -16.34
CA LYS A 257 -9.28 -45.05 -17.06
C LYS A 257 -9.97 -43.95 -16.24
N ARG A 258 -11.18 -44.20 -15.73
CA ARG A 258 -11.92 -43.20 -14.94
C ARG A 258 -11.15 -42.77 -13.68
N ALA A 259 -10.51 -43.71 -12.99
CA ALA A 259 -9.64 -43.41 -11.86
C ALA A 259 -8.43 -42.56 -12.26
N ARG A 260 -7.74 -42.93 -13.37
CA ARG A 260 -6.60 -42.17 -13.93
C ARG A 260 -6.97 -40.70 -14.18
N ASP A 261 -8.09 -40.48 -14.87
CA ASP A 261 -8.50 -39.15 -15.29
C ASP A 261 -8.89 -38.29 -14.05
N LEU A 262 -9.57 -38.86 -13.07
CA LEU A 262 -9.85 -38.21 -11.77
C LEU A 262 -8.56 -37.91 -10.97
N PHE A 263 -7.57 -38.81 -10.94
CA PHE A 263 -6.29 -38.54 -10.27
C PHE A 263 -5.56 -37.34 -10.86
N VAL A 264 -5.60 -37.17 -12.19
CA VAL A 264 -5.02 -36.01 -12.87
C VAL A 264 -5.77 -34.73 -12.49
N GLU A 265 -7.11 -34.78 -12.46
CA GLU A 265 -7.96 -33.64 -12.07
C GLU A 265 -7.72 -33.20 -10.61
N LEU A 266 -7.69 -34.14 -9.66
CA LEU A 266 -7.35 -33.85 -8.26
C LEU A 266 -5.92 -33.29 -8.11
N ALA A 267 -4.96 -33.83 -8.86
CA ALA A 267 -3.59 -33.32 -8.89
C ALA A 267 -3.46 -31.92 -9.54
N ARG A 268 -4.48 -31.43 -10.27
CA ARG A 268 -4.59 -30.06 -10.75
C ARG A 268 -5.28 -29.16 -9.72
N LEU A 269 -6.42 -29.55 -9.18
CA LEU A 269 -7.16 -28.76 -8.18
C LEU A 269 -6.35 -28.51 -6.89
N LEU A 270 -5.44 -29.43 -6.54
CA LEU A 270 -4.57 -29.33 -5.36
C LEU A 270 -3.17 -28.75 -5.66
N ARG A 271 -2.88 -28.38 -6.91
CA ARG A 271 -1.73 -27.50 -7.19
C ARG A 271 -2.05 -26.10 -6.65
N PRO A 272 -1.05 -25.36 -6.13
CA PRO A 272 -1.17 -23.92 -5.94
C PRO A 272 -1.59 -23.21 -7.24
N ASP A 273 -2.21 -22.05 -7.08
CA ASP A 273 -2.53 -21.12 -8.19
C ASP A 273 -1.26 -20.64 -8.87
N ARG A 274 -0.94 -21.28 -10.01
CA ARG A 274 0.18 -20.89 -10.85
C ARG A 274 -0.22 -19.72 -11.73
N ASP A 275 0.66 -18.74 -11.83
CA ASP A 275 0.52 -17.69 -12.82
C ASP A 275 0.46 -18.29 -14.25
N THR A 276 -0.38 -17.70 -15.10
CA THR A 276 -0.58 -18.16 -16.48
C THR A 276 0.74 -18.26 -17.25
N MET A 277 1.72 -17.41 -16.93
CA MET A 277 3.01 -17.40 -17.61
C MET A 277 3.90 -18.60 -17.22
N THR A 278 3.90 -19.05 -15.96
CA THR A 278 4.56 -20.31 -15.57
C THR A 278 3.90 -21.53 -16.22
N ILE A 279 2.56 -21.57 -16.29
CA ILE A 279 1.84 -22.67 -16.96
C ILE A 279 2.25 -22.74 -18.44
N LEU A 280 2.22 -21.61 -19.15
CA LEU A 280 2.61 -21.56 -20.57
C LEU A 280 4.09 -21.93 -20.79
N LYS A 281 5.02 -21.50 -19.90
CA LYS A 281 6.44 -21.86 -19.97
C LYS A 281 6.70 -23.34 -19.69
N GLU A 282 6.02 -23.94 -18.72
CA GLU A 282 6.12 -25.37 -18.38
C GLU A 282 5.59 -26.21 -19.55
N ALA A 283 4.40 -25.89 -20.04
CA ALA A 283 3.79 -26.55 -21.19
C ALA A 283 4.65 -26.42 -22.47
N LEU A 284 5.30 -25.27 -22.72
CA LEU A 284 6.22 -25.11 -23.84
C LEU A 284 7.45 -26.03 -23.73
N ARG A 285 8.03 -26.16 -22.53
CA ARG A 285 9.18 -27.06 -22.27
C ARG A 285 8.80 -28.52 -22.40
N ASP A 286 7.65 -28.92 -21.88
CA ASP A 286 7.20 -30.30 -21.94
C ASP A 286 6.75 -30.67 -23.36
N LEU A 287 6.12 -29.75 -24.09
CA LEU A 287 5.87 -29.92 -25.53
C LEU A 287 7.17 -30.14 -26.33
N GLN A 288 8.24 -29.37 -26.06
CA GLN A 288 9.54 -29.58 -26.70
C GLN A 288 10.12 -30.98 -26.41
N LYS A 289 9.98 -31.50 -25.18
CA LYS A 289 10.42 -32.87 -24.84
C LYS A 289 9.59 -33.92 -25.56
N THR A 290 8.27 -33.75 -25.61
CA THR A 290 7.34 -34.70 -26.25
C THR A 290 7.50 -34.69 -27.77
N MET A 291 7.81 -33.54 -28.38
CA MET A 291 8.21 -33.44 -29.79
C MET A 291 9.50 -34.23 -30.09
N ALA A 292 10.54 -34.09 -29.25
CA ALA A 292 11.77 -34.86 -29.43
C ALA A 292 11.56 -36.39 -29.30
N LYS A 293 10.62 -36.83 -28.45
CA LYS A 293 10.19 -38.24 -28.40
C LYS A 293 9.45 -38.67 -29.66
N GLN A 294 8.57 -37.82 -30.21
CA GLN A 294 7.88 -38.08 -31.47
C GLN A 294 8.85 -38.16 -32.66
N GLU A 295 9.88 -37.30 -32.70
CA GLU A 295 10.98 -37.35 -33.68
C GLU A 295 11.78 -38.65 -33.58
N ALA A 296 12.21 -39.03 -32.37
CA ALA A 296 12.92 -40.30 -32.16
C ALA A 296 12.07 -41.51 -32.58
N LEU A 297 10.78 -41.50 -32.27
CA LEU A 297 9.83 -42.55 -32.62
C LEU A 297 9.58 -42.63 -34.14
N ILE A 298 9.58 -41.51 -34.86
CA ILE A 298 9.57 -41.48 -36.33
C ILE A 298 10.80 -42.22 -36.89
N ASP A 299 11.99 -41.94 -36.36
CA ASP A 299 13.23 -42.57 -36.83
C ASP A 299 13.31 -44.07 -36.47
N GLU A 300 12.80 -44.47 -35.31
CA GLU A 300 12.63 -45.89 -34.94
C GLU A 300 11.66 -46.59 -35.90
N THR A 301 10.50 -45.97 -36.19
CA THR A 301 9.49 -46.50 -37.10
C THR A 301 10.04 -46.68 -38.50
N LYS A 302 10.78 -45.69 -39.02
CA LYS A 302 11.48 -45.78 -40.32
C LYS A 302 12.40 -47.00 -40.39
N LYS A 303 13.36 -47.11 -39.47
CA LYS A 303 14.34 -48.21 -39.41
C LYS A 303 13.68 -49.59 -39.31
N ALA A 304 12.56 -49.68 -38.59
CA ALA A 304 11.79 -50.93 -38.46
C ALA A 304 11.02 -51.26 -39.75
N THR A 305 10.50 -50.27 -40.47
CA THR A 305 9.81 -50.46 -41.77
C THR A 305 10.73 -50.69 -42.97
N GLU A 306 11.99 -50.24 -42.92
CA GLU A 306 13.04 -50.58 -43.91
C GLU A 306 13.42 -52.07 -43.87
N LYS A 307 13.23 -52.70 -42.71
CA LYS A 307 13.44 -54.13 -42.48
C LYS A 307 12.10 -54.87 -42.55
N LYS A 308 12.10 -56.20 -42.35
CA LYS A 308 10.86 -56.94 -42.16
C LYS A 308 10.35 -56.57 -40.76
N LEU A 309 9.27 -55.79 -40.67
CA LEU A 309 8.70 -55.35 -39.40
C LEU A 309 8.35 -56.57 -38.51
N GLU A 310 9.12 -56.76 -37.45
CA GLU A 310 8.93 -57.86 -36.50
C GLU A 310 7.83 -57.51 -35.49
N THR A 311 7.21 -58.53 -34.89
CA THR A 311 6.12 -58.35 -33.93
C THR A 311 6.56 -57.53 -32.71
N ASP A 312 7.80 -57.71 -32.27
CA ASP A 312 8.34 -57.05 -31.07
C ASP A 312 8.67 -55.57 -31.36
N ASP A 313 9.30 -55.26 -32.50
CA ASP A 313 9.49 -53.87 -32.97
C ASP A 313 8.16 -53.13 -33.07
N ARG A 314 7.16 -53.77 -33.67
CA ARG A 314 5.80 -53.23 -33.82
C ARG A 314 5.16 -52.91 -32.47
N ASN A 315 5.26 -53.83 -31.51
CA ASN A 315 4.74 -53.65 -30.16
C ASN A 315 5.49 -52.54 -29.40
N ALA A 316 6.81 -52.44 -29.58
CA ALA A 316 7.64 -51.39 -28.98
C ALA A 316 7.26 -50.00 -29.52
N ILE A 317 7.13 -49.85 -30.85
CA ILE A 317 6.72 -48.61 -31.50
C ILE A 317 5.28 -48.24 -31.09
N GLU A 318 4.34 -49.19 -31.02
CA GLU A 318 2.97 -48.89 -30.57
C GLU A 318 2.93 -48.41 -29.12
N LYS A 319 3.75 -49.00 -28.24
CA LYS A 319 3.90 -48.60 -26.83
C LYS A 319 4.60 -47.24 -26.71
N GLY A 320 5.56 -46.94 -27.58
CA GLY A 320 6.16 -45.61 -27.71
C GLY A 320 5.12 -44.56 -28.12
N GLN A 321 4.33 -44.83 -29.16
CA GLN A 321 3.31 -43.91 -29.67
C GLN A 321 2.20 -43.67 -28.65
N MET A 322 1.80 -44.69 -27.90
CA MET A 322 0.82 -44.56 -26.80
C MET A 322 1.32 -43.57 -25.73
N LYS A 323 2.59 -43.67 -25.31
CA LYS A 323 3.17 -42.73 -24.34
C LYS A 323 3.20 -41.29 -24.86
N VAL A 324 3.55 -41.10 -26.13
CA VAL A 324 3.56 -39.76 -26.74
C VAL A 324 2.15 -39.18 -26.81
N VAL A 325 1.12 -39.99 -27.06
CA VAL A 325 -0.30 -39.56 -26.95
C VAL A 325 -0.63 -39.09 -25.55
N ASP A 326 -0.41 -39.92 -24.53
CA ASP A 326 -0.75 -39.56 -23.14
C ASP A 326 0.00 -38.29 -22.69
N GLU A 327 1.27 -38.13 -23.07
CA GLU A 327 2.03 -36.89 -22.78
C GLU A 327 1.50 -35.67 -23.55
N THR A 328 1.11 -35.83 -24.82
CA THR A 328 0.52 -34.75 -25.63
C THR A 328 -0.83 -34.31 -25.06
N ASP A 329 -1.62 -35.26 -24.56
CA ASP A 329 -2.94 -35.00 -23.98
C ASP A 329 -2.87 -34.24 -22.64
N VAL A 330 -1.93 -34.61 -21.77
CA VAL A 330 -1.67 -33.86 -20.53
C VAL A 330 -1.29 -32.40 -20.82
N ILE A 331 -0.45 -32.16 -21.85
CA ILE A 331 -0.06 -30.80 -22.25
C ILE A 331 -1.25 -30.05 -22.89
N ARG A 332 -2.07 -30.72 -23.71
CA ARG A 332 -3.31 -30.16 -24.28
C ARG A 332 -4.25 -29.65 -23.19
N GLU A 333 -4.49 -30.46 -22.16
CA GLU A 333 -5.37 -30.13 -21.05
C GLU A 333 -4.81 -28.99 -20.18
N ASP A 334 -3.52 -29.01 -19.83
CA ASP A 334 -2.86 -27.91 -19.09
C ASP A 334 -2.88 -26.56 -19.88
N LEU A 335 -3.21 -26.60 -21.18
CA LEU A 335 -3.35 -25.44 -22.07
C LEU A 335 -4.79 -25.09 -22.45
N ALA A 336 -5.78 -25.92 -22.12
CA ALA A 336 -7.15 -25.77 -22.62
C ALA A 336 -7.77 -24.42 -22.23
N GLU A 337 -7.54 -23.96 -21.00
CA GLU A 337 -8.03 -22.69 -20.48
C GLU A 337 -7.15 -21.50 -20.90
N HIS A 338 -5.81 -21.67 -20.85
CA HIS A 338 -4.87 -20.56 -20.99
C HIS A 338 -4.44 -20.26 -22.44
N ALA A 339 -4.42 -21.27 -23.31
CA ALA A 339 -4.07 -21.17 -24.72
C ALA A 339 -4.92 -22.13 -25.58
N PRO A 340 -6.25 -21.94 -25.66
CA PRO A 340 -7.17 -22.86 -26.32
C PRO A 340 -6.83 -23.15 -27.79
N ILE A 341 -6.22 -22.20 -28.51
CA ILE A 341 -5.77 -22.39 -29.90
C ILE A 341 -4.57 -23.37 -29.96
N ALA A 342 -3.65 -23.32 -29.00
CA ALA A 342 -2.56 -24.29 -28.90
C ALA A 342 -3.09 -25.67 -28.47
N ALA A 343 -4.04 -25.72 -27.53
CA ALA A 343 -4.72 -26.96 -27.15
C ALA A 343 -5.45 -27.60 -28.34
N SER A 344 -6.14 -26.81 -29.19
CA SER A 344 -6.77 -27.32 -30.42
C SER A 344 -5.76 -27.97 -31.37
N ALA A 345 -4.61 -27.32 -31.60
CA ALA A 345 -3.54 -27.89 -32.43
C ALA A 345 -2.94 -29.18 -31.82
N LEU A 346 -2.83 -29.28 -30.49
CA LEU A 346 -2.43 -30.53 -29.83
C LEU A 346 -3.50 -31.62 -29.91
N ASN A 347 -4.79 -31.27 -29.92
CA ASN A 347 -5.88 -32.22 -30.17
C ASN A 347 -5.78 -32.84 -31.57
N GLU A 348 -5.56 -32.01 -32.59
CA GLU A 348 -5.31 -32.47 -33.96
C GLU A 348 -4.03 -33.34 -34.04
N SER A 349 -2.99 -33.03 -33.27
CA SER A 349 -1.79 -33.89 -33.17
C SER A 349 -2.14 -35.27 -32.62
N ILE A 350 -2.92 -35.35 -31.54
CA ILE A 350 -3.38 -36.61 -30.93
C ILE A 350 -4.16 -37.47 -31.94
N ASP A 351 -5.06 -36.86 -32.72
CA ASP A 351 -5.80 -37.59 -33.76
C ASP A 351 -4.86 -38.24 -34.79
N ARG A 352 -3.80 -37.53 -35.21
CA ARG A 352 -2.78 -38.07 -36.13
C ARG A 352 -1.92 -39.15 -35.49
N GLN A 353 -1.57 -39.01 -34.21
CA GLN A 353 -0.85 -40.05 -33.46
C GLN A 353 -1.69 -41.32 -33.30
N GLN A 354 -3.01 -41.21 -33.08
CA GLN A 354 -3.91 -42.36 -33.02
C GLN A 354 -4.13 -43.01 -34.41
N GLN A 355 -4.20 -42.21 -35.48
CA GLN A 355 -4.21 -42.72 -36.86
C GLN A 355 -2.92 -43.51 -37.16
N ALA A 356 -1.75 -42.99 -36.77
CA ALA A 356 -0.48 -43.73 -36.90
C ALA A 356 -0.51 -45.07 -36.15
N ARG A 357 -1.12 -45.15 -34.95
CA ARG A 357 -1.30 -46.42 -34.23
C ARG A 357 -2.25 -47.39 -34.95
N ALA A 358 -3.32 -46.90 -35.55
CA ALA A 358 -4.24 -47.72 -36.33
C ALA A 358 -3.55 -48.31 -37.58
N GLU A 359 -2.82 -47.49 -38.33
CA GLU A 359 -2.00 -47.94 -39.46
C GLU A 359 -0.91 -48.93 -39.01
N LEU A 360 -0.23 -48.66 -37.89
CA LEU A 360 0.76 -49.56 -37.31
C LEU A 360 0.15 -50.91 -36.89
N ARG A 361 -1.13 -50.97 -36.52
CA ARG A 361 -1.84 -52.24 -36.23
C ARG A 361 -2.30 -52.98 -37.49
N ASN A 362 -2.50 -52.28 -38.60
CA ASN A 362 -2.95 -52.86 -39.87
C ASN A 362 -1.79 -53.22 -40.83
N ALA A 363 -0.59 -52.67 -40.62
CA ALA A 363 0.59 -52.93 -41.45
C ALA A 363 0.91 -54.44 -41.64
N PRO A 364 1.19 -54.92 -42.87
CA PRO A 364 1.55 -56.32 -43.09
C PRO A 364 2.96 -56.65 -42.57
N THR A 365 3.12 -57.78 -41.88
CA THR A 365 4.43 -58.28 -41.36
C THR A 365 5.30 -58.95 -42.45
N THR A 366 4.85 -58.94 -43.70
CA THR A 366 5.54 -59.49 -44.86
C THR A 366 6.20 -58.39 -45.67
N ARG A 367 7.46 -58.60 -46.05
CA ARG A 367 8.34 -57.64 -46.74
C ARG A 367 7.74 -57.15 -48.06
N ARG A 368 7.18 -55.93 -48.09
CA ARG A 368 6.89 -55.21 -49.34
C ARG A 368 8.22 -54.72 -49.93
N ARG A 369 8.69 -55.37 -51.01
CA ARG A 369 9.56 -54.69 -51.98
C ARG A 369 8.68 -53.77 -52.82
N SER A 370 8.49 -52.54 -52.37
CA SER A 370 8.08 -51.45 -53.25
C SER A 370 9.34 -50.92 -53.95
N ASN A 371 9.30 -50.79 -55.27
CA ASN A 371 10.36 -50.13 -56.04
C ASN A 371 10.12 -48.59 -56.16
N ASN A 372 9.07 -48.07 -55.51
CA ASN A 372 8.80 -46.63 -55.40
C ASN A 372 9.02 -46.19 -53.94
N GLU A 373 9.70 -45.06 -53.77
CA GLU A 373 10.16 -44.46 -52.51
C GLU A 373 9.04 -43.75 -51.71
N GLU A 374 7.83 -44.32 -51.68
CA GLU A 374 6.73 -43.78 -50.88
C GLU A 374 6.94 -44.07 -49.38
N GLU A 375 6.98 -43.02 -48.57
CA GLU A 375 7.19 -43.10 -47.13
C GLU A 375 6.02 -43.85 -46.46
N SER A 376 6.30 -44.68 -45.44
CA SER A 376 5.28 -45.52 -44.80
C SER A 376 4.11 -44.66 -44.25
N PRO A 377 2.84 -45.06 -44.43
CA PRO A 377 1.69 -44.27 -43.96
C PRO A 377 1.69 -44.07 -42.43
N VAL A 378 2.32 -44.96 -41.67
CA VAL A 378 2.57 -44.76 -40.22
C VAL A 378 3.46 -43.54 -40.00
N VAL A 379 4.55 -43.43 -40.75
CA VAL A 379 5.56 -42.36 -40.65
C VAL A 379 4.98 -41.03 -41.15
N GLU A 380 4.18 -41.04 -42.21
CA GLU A 380 3.44 -39.87 -42.69
C GLU A 380 2.53 -39.30 -41.59
N LYS A 381 1.70 -40.15 -40.95
CA LYS A 381 0.81 -39.73 -39.86
C LYS A 381 1.56 -39.29 -38.61
N GLN A 382 2.71 -39.89 -38.32
CA GLN A 382 3.60 -39.40 -37.26
C GLN A 382 4.21 -38.03 -37.56
N ARG A 383 4.52 -37.74 -38.84
CA ARG A 383 5.00 -36.42 -39.31
C ARG A 383 3.90 -35.37 -39.23
N GLU A 384 2.69 -35.67 -39.68
CA GLU A 384 1.52 -34.79 -39.54
C GLU A 384 1.27 -34.41 -38.06
N ALA A 385 1.38 -35.39 -37.15
CA ALA A 385 1.30 -35.14 -35.71
C ALA A 385 2.38 -34.16 -35.22
N LEU A 386 3.62 -34.33 -35.66
CA LEU A 386 4.74 -33.46 -35.29
C LEU A 386 4.55 -32.03 -35.84
N THR A 387 4.06 -31.88 -37.08
CA THR A 387 3.69 -30.57 -37.64
C THR A 387 2.68 -29.84 -36.75
N LYS A 388 1.67 -30.54 -36.25
CA LYS A 388 0.67 -29.97 -35.33
C LYS A 388 1.24 -29.59 -33.96
N MET A 389 2.25 -30.31 -33.47
CA MET A 389 3.01 -29.89 -32.29
C MET A 389 3.85 -28.63 -32.55
N HIS A 390 4.45 -28.47 -33.74
CA HIS A 390 5.14 -27.23 -34.11
C HIS A 390 4.18 -26.02 -34.16
N GLU A 391 2.96 -26.20 -34.70
CA GLU A 391 1.92 -25.16 -34.69
C GLU A 391 1.59 -24.72 -33.26
N ALA A 392 1.28 -25.67 -32.37
CA ALA A 392 1.03 -25.41 -30.95
C ALA A 392 2.21 -24.68 -30.27
N ARG A 393 3.45 -25.10 -30.55
CA ARG A 393 4.68 -24.48 -30.02
C ARG A 393 4.81 -23.01 -30.42
N VAL A 394 4.49 -22.66 -31.66
CA VAL A 394 4.52 -21.27 -32.16
C VAL A 394 3.44 -20.43 -31.51
N ILE A 395 2.22 -20.97 -31.37
CA ILE A 395 1.10 -20.29 -30.71
C ILE A 395 1.44 -20.00 -29.23
N LEU A 396 2.04 -20.98 -28.52
CA LEU A 396 2.49 -20.81 -27.14
C LEU A 396 3.57 -19.74 -27.00
N ALA A 397 4.61 -19.78 -27.84
CA ALA A 397 5.67 -18.77 -27.81
C ALA A 397 5.11 -17.35 -28.02
N LYS A 398 4.11 -17.19 -28.90
CA LYS A 398 3.41 -15.92 -29.10
C LYS A 398 2.59 -15.49 -27.87
N LYS A 399 1.78 -16.40 -27.29
CA LYS A 399 0.99 -16.16 -26.07
C LYS A 399 1.85 -15.79 -24.86
N ILE A 400 3.00 -16.45 -24.71
CA ILE A 400 4.04 -16.15 -23.71
C ILE A 400 4.54 -14.71 -23.90
N LYS A 401 4.89 -14.32 -25.14
CA LYS A 401 5.34 -12.96 -25.44
C LYS A 401 4.25 -11.90 -25.20
N GLU A 402 2.99 -12.22 -25.49
CA GLU A 402 1.84 -11.33 -25.23
C GLU A 402 1.59 -11.16 -23.72
N ALA A 403 1.69 -12.25 -22.93
CA ALA A 403 1.61 -12.18 -21.47
C ALA A 403 2.81 -11.42 -20.84
N GLN A 404 4.01 -11.56 -21.42
CA GLN A 404 5.20 -10.79 -21.03
C GLN A 404 4.97 -9.28 -21.14
N LYS A 405 4.37 -8.82 -22.25
CA LYS A 405 4.06 -7.40 -22.48
C LYS A 405 3.08 -6.81 -21.46
N ALA A 406 2.22 -7.62 -20.84
CA ALA A 406 1.32 -7.17 -19.78
C ALA A 406 1.98 -7.08 -18.39
N GLY A 407 3.14 -7.71 -18.19
CA GLY A 407 3.96 -7.59 -16.97
C GLY A 407 5.14 -6.61 -17.10
N GLU A 408 5.35 -6.03 -18.29
CA GLU A 408 6.47 -5.13 -18.58
C GLU A 408 6.27 -3.68 -18.11
N GLU A 409 5.21 -3.36 -17.36
CA GLU A 409 4.95 -1.99 -16.87
C GLU A 409 5.97 -1.49 -15.82
N ALA A 410 6.83 -2.36 -15.29
CA ALA A 410 7.84 -2.04 -14.27
C ALA A 410 9.30 -1.98 -14.79
N GLU A 411 9.54 -1.95 -16.10
CA GLU A 411 10.89 -1.68 -16.65
C GLU A 411 10.96 -0.33 -17.38
N ASP A 412 11.88 0.53 -16.95
CA ASP A 412 12.14 1.84 -17.57
C ASP A 412 12.51 1.71 -19.06
N LYS A 413 12.08 2.70 -19.85
CA LYS A 413 12.27 2.76 -21.32
C LYS A 413 13.73 2.58 -21.76
N ILE A 414 14.68 3.10 -20.98
CA ILE A 414 16.13 2.94 -21.21
C ILE A 414 16.55 1.46 -21.11
N SER A 415 16.10 0.75 -20.08
CA SER A 415 16.42 -0.68 -19.87
C SER A 415 15.85 -1.54 -20.98
N LYS A 416 14.60 -1.27 -21.41
CA LYS A 416 13.97 -1.91 -22.57
C LYS A 416 14.75 -1.68 -23.86
N LEU A 417 15.18 -0.44 -24.14
CA LEU A 417 15.99 -0.11 -25.31
C LEU A 417 17.39 -0.74 -25.27
N LYS A 418 18.05 -0.80 -24.11
CA LYS A 418 19.35 -1.47 -23.95
C LYS A 418 19.29 -2.97 -24.20
N LYS A 419 18.24 -3.65 -23.69
CA LYS A 419 17.99 -5.07 -24.00
C LYS A 419 17.73 -5.28 -25.49
N LEU A 420 16.88 -4.45 -26.09
CA LEU A 420 16.58 -4.51 -27.53
C LEU A 420 17.83 -4.27 -28.39
N LEU A 421 18.70 -3.34 -28.01
CA LEU A 421 19.99 -3.11 -28.69
C LEU A 421 20.88 -4.36 -28.65
N ALA A 422 20.98 -5.03 -27.49
CA ALA A 422 21.74 -6.27 -27.35
C ALA A 422 21.15 -7.43 -28.19
N GLU A 423 19.82 -7.59 -28.23
CA GLU A 423 19.15 -8.56 -29.10
C GLU A 423 19.43 -8.28 -30.60
N VAL A 424 19.41 -7.01 -31.01
CA VAL A 424 19.68 -6.62 -32.41
C VAL A 424 21.16 -6.82 -32.76
N GLN A 425 22.09 -6.57 -31.85
CA GLN A 425 23.52 -6.88 -32.02
C GLN A 425 23.77 -8.39 -32.18
N GLU A 426 23.12 -9.22 -31.36
CA GLU A 426 23.23 -10.69 -31.49
C GLU A 426 22.64 -11.17 -32.84
N LEU A 427 21.52 -10.58 -33.27
CA LEU A 427 20.89 -10.85 -34.57
C LEU A 427 21.77 -10.41 -35.75
N SER A 428 22.45 -9.27 -35.62
CA SER A 428 23.43 -8.71 -36.58
C SER A 428 24.61 -9.66 -36.77
N GLN A 429 25.19 -10.16 -35.68
CA GLN A 429 26.24 -11.17 -35.71
C GLN A 429 25.74 -12.47 -36.38
N LYS A 430 24.60 -13.02 -35.95
CA LYS A 430 24.03 -14.25 -36.53
C LYS A 430 23.71 -14.12 -38.02
N GLN A 431 23.32 -12.93 -38.49
CA GLN A 431 23.12 -12.65 -39.91
C GLN A 431 24.44 -12.58 -40.69
N ALA A 432 25.51 -12.04 -40.10
CA ALA A 432 26.84 -12.06 -40.69
C ALA A 432 27.39 -13.49 -40.80
N ASP A 433 27.22 -14.30 -39.74
CA ASP A 433 27.64 -15.71 -39.71
C ASP A 433 26.86 -16.54 -40.75
N ALA A 434 25.53 -16.38 -40.82
CA ALA A 434 24.70 -17.07 -41.82
C ALA A 434 25.09 -16.70 -43.26
N LYS A 435 25.48 -15.45 -43.51
CA LYS A 435 26.02 -15.02 -44.81
C LYS A 435 27.38 -15.66 -45.09
N ALA A 436 28.28 -15.71 -44.12
CA ALA A 436 29.61 -16.31 -44.26
C ALA A 436 29.51 -17.82 -44.56
N VAL A 437 28.68 -18.55 -43.81
CA VAL A 437 28.45 -19.99 -44.02
C VAL A 437 27.82 -20.25 -45.39
N ALA A 438 26.81 -19.48 -45.80
CA ALA A 438 26.20 -19.62 -47.12
C ALA A 438 27.18 -19.33 -48.29
N ALA A 439 28.15 -18.43 -48.08
CA ALA A 439 29.19 -18.13 -49.08
C ALA A 439 30.26 -19.24 -49.22
N LEU A 440 30.40 -20.11 -48.21
CA LEU A 440 31.35 -21.23 -48.23
C LEU A 440 30.81 -22.49 -48.93
N VAL A 441 29.53 -22.51 -49.34
CA VAL A 441 28.92 -23.65 -50.04
C VAL A 441 29.52 -23.76 -51.47
N PRO A 442 30.20 -24.88 -51.83
CA PRO A 442 30.76 -25.05 -53.17
C PRO A 442 29.66 -25.02 -54.25
N LYS A 443 29.99 -24.49 -55.44
CA LYS A 443 29.07 -24.38 -56.59
C LYS A 443 28.46 -25.71 -57.02
N ASP A 444 29.10 -26.81 -56.66
CA ASP A 444 28.77 -28.19 -57.03
C ASP A 444 27.90 -28.88 -55.97
N LYS A 445 27.65 -28.23 -54.82
CA LYS A 445 26.87 -28.73 -53.68
C LYS A 445 25.67 -27.85 -53.34
N LYS A 446 24.99 -27.32 -54.37
CA LYS A 446 23.82 -26.43 -54.23
C LYS A 446 22.65 -27.05 -53.46
N ASP A 447 22.57 -28.36 -53.37
CA ASP A 447 21.54 -29.07 -52.59
C ASP A 447 21.65 -28.86 -51.07
N LEU A 448 22.74 -28.25 -50.58
CA LEU A 448 22.88 -27.81 -49.19
C LEU A 448 22.29 -26.41 -48.93
N LEU A 449 22.08 -25.57 -49.96
CA LEU A 449 21.54 -24.21 -49.81
C LEU A 449 20.14 -24.18 -49.16
N PRO A 450 19.20 -25.11 -49.43
CA PRO A 450 17.92 -25.17 -48.72
C PRO A 450 18.03 -25.38 -47.21
N GLN A 451 19.11 -25.99 -46.69
CA GLN A 451 19.33 -26.13 -45.25
C GLN A 451 19.60 -24.76 -44.60
N HIS A 452 20.34 -23.89 -45.30
CA HIS A 452 20.59 -22.50 -44.87
C HIS A 452 19.34 -21.61 -45.00
N ALA A 453 18.36 -21.97 -45.83
CA ALA A 453 17.09 -21.24 -45.93
C ALA A 453 16.29 -21.27 -44.61
N ALA A 454 16.31 -22.41 -43.88
CA ALA A 454 15.65 -22.54 -42.58
C ALA A 454 16.29 -21.63 -41.50
N GLN A 455 17.63 -21.57 -41.48
CA GLN A 455 18.37 -20.61 -40.64
C GLN A 455 17.97 -19.17 -40.99
N GLN A 456 17.86 -18.85 -42.27
CA GLN A 456 17.50 -17.50 -42.74
C GLN A 456 16.04 -17.11 -42.40
N GLN A 457 15.09 -18.04 -42.42
CA GLN A 457 13.72 -17.81 -41.90
C GLN A 457 13.70 -17.59 -40.38
N THR A 458 14.57 -18.27 -39.63
CA THR A 458 14.70 -18.09 -38.18
C THR A 458 15.19 -16.67 -37.85
N LEU A 459 16.18 -16.18 -38.58
CA LEU A 459 16.67 -14.79 -38.44
C LEU A 459 15.60 -13.77 -38.81
N LYS A 460 14.81 -14.01 -39.87
CA LYS A 460 13.64 -13.18 -40.22
C LYS A 460 12.64 -13.10 -39.07
N ALA A 461 12.30 -14.23 -38.44
CA ALA A 461 11.36 -14.25 -37.33
C ALA A 461 11.88 -13.42 -36.14
N LEU A 462 13.17 -13.53 -35.81
CA LEU A 462 13.82 -12.71 -34.77
C LEU A 462 13.86 -11.22 -35.14
N ALA A 463 14.09 -10.87 -36.41
CA ALA A 463 14.03 -9.49 -36.89
C ALA A 463 12.62 -8.90 -36.78
N GLN A 464 11.58 -9.69 -37.08
CA GLN A 464 10.18 -9.31 -36.85
C GLN A 464 9.83 -9.19 -35.36
N ASP A 465 10.45 -10.02 -34.52
CA ASP A 465 10.29 -9.98 -33.07
C ASP A 465 10.82 -8.67 -32.48
N ALA A 466 12.05 -8.30 -32.86
CA ALA A 466 12.73 -7.06 -32.51
C ALA A 466 12.02 -5.83 -33.08
N HIS A 467 11.57 -5.87 -34.34
CA HIS A 467 10.74 -4.82 -34.93
C HIS A 467 9.50 -4.53 -34.06
N ALA A 468 8.77 -5.57 -33.66
CA ALA A 468 7.57 -5.44 -32.83
C ALA A 468 7.83 -5.04 -31.36
N LYS A 469 9.09 -5.06 -30.91
CA LYS A 469 9.55 -4.45 -29.65
C LYS A 469 9.96 -2.98 -29.86
N SER A 470 10.53 -2.65 -31.03
CA SER A 470 11.01 -1.30 -31.35
C SER A 470 9.90 -0.29 -31.60
N ILE A 471 8.74 -0.69 -32.15
CA ILE A 471 7.64 0.24 -32.51
C ILE A 471 7.29 1.28 -31.40
N PRO A 472 7.04 0.88 -30.13
CA PRO A 472 6.74 1.85 -29.05
C PRO A 472 7.98 2.52 -28.43
N LEU A 473 9.20 2.12 -28.79
CA LEU A 473 10.44 2.57 -28.13
C LEU A 473 11.31 3.47 -29.01
N ALA A 474 11.49 3.12 -30.29
CA ALA A 474 12.28 3.83 -31.28
C ALA A 474 11.72 3.53 -32.69
N LYS A 475 11.10 4.55 -33.33
CA LYS A 475 10.35 4.41 -34.58
C LYS A 475 11.27 4.22 -35.79
N GLU A 476 12.40 4.92 -35.80
CA GLU A 476 13.42 4.87 -36.84
C GLU A 476 14.03 3.47 -36.91
N ALA A 477 14.51 2.97 -35.77
CA ALA A 477 15.00 1.60 -35.61
C ALA A 477 13.96 0.54 -35.99
N ALA A 478 12.68 0.78 -35.70
CA ALA A 478 11.59 -0.12 -36.12
C ALA A 478 11.54 -0.25 -37.65
N ASN A 479 11.63 0.87 -38.39
CA ASN A 479 11.66 0.85 -39.85
C ASN A 479 12.87 0.06 -40.39
N SER A 480 14.05 0.27 -39.82
CA SER A 480 15.27 -0.46 -40.18
C SER A 480 15.17 -1.96 -39.89
N LEU A 481 14.57 -2.37 -38.77
CA LEU A 481 14.31 -3.78 -38.44
C LEU A 481 13.27 -4.43 -39.36
N ALA A 482 12.22 -3.71 -39.75
CA ALA A 482 11.25 -4.16 -40.73
C ALA A 482 11.89 -4.36 -42.12
N GLU A 483 12.81 -3.47 -42.51
CA GLU A 483 13.59 -3.63 -43.73
C GLU A 483 14.51 -4.86 -43.66
N ALA A 484 15.24 -5.05 -42.54
CA ALA A 484 16.08 -6.23 -42.32
C ALA A 484 15.28 -7.53 -42.46
N ALA A 485 14.14 -7.65 -41.78
CA ALA A 485 13.24 -8.80 -41.89
C ALA A 485 12.77 -9.07 -43.34
N LYS A 486 12.47 -8.01 -44.10
CA LYS A 486 12.07 -8.10 -45.51
C LYS A 486 13.20 -8.65 -46.40
N GLN A 487 14.44 -8.20 -46.18
CA GLN A 487 15.60 -8.68 -46.96
C GLN A 487 15.99 -10.12 -46.56
N MET A 488 15.86 -10.49 -45.28
CA MET A 488 16.03 -11.87 -44.81
C MET A 488 15.01 -12.82 -45.45
N GLY A 489 13.74 -12.39 -45.60
CA GLY A 489 12.72 -13.19 -46.31
C GLY A 489 13.12 -13.52 -47.75
N LYS A 490 13.53 -12.50 -48.52
CA LYS A 490 14.02 -12.68 -49.90
C LYS A 490 15.26 -13.58 -49.97
N ALA A 491 16.17 -13.46 -48.98
CA ALA A 491 17.34 -14.31 -48.89
C ALA A 491 16.95 -15.78 -48.65
N ALA A 492 15.98 -16.04 -47.76
CA ALA A 492 15.50 -17.39 -47.47
C ALA A 492 14.80 -18.02 -48.68
N GLU A 493 13.96 -17.27 -49.40
CA GLU A 493 13.32 -17.71 -50.65
C GLU A 493 14.35 -18.07 -51.72
N SER A 494 15.39 -17.25 -51.88
CA SER A 494 16.48 -17.50 -52.84
C SER A 494 17.27 -18.78 -52.49
N LEU A 495 17.63 -18.95 -51.21
CA LEU A 495 18.35 -20.13 -50.71
C LEU A 495 17.52 -21.42 -50.84
N ALA A 496 16.21 -21.35 -50.58
CA ALA A 496 15.28 -22.48 -50.77
C ALA A 496 15.21 -22.91 -52.24
N ASN A 497 15.24 -21.95 -53.17
CA ASN A 497 15.31 -22.17 -54.61
C ASN A 497 16.72 -22.55 -55.12
N LYS A 498 17.64 -22.97 -54.22
CA LYS A 498 19.03 -23.36 -54.52
C LYS A 498 19.88 -22.26 -55.21
N LEU A 499 19.54 -20.99 -54.99
CA LEU A 499 20.26 -19.82 -55.49
C LEU A 499 21.04 -19.13 -54.36
N PRO A 500 22.30 -18.71 -54.60
CA PRO A 500 23.05 -17.92 -53.63
C PRO A 500 22.45 -16.52 -53.48
N ALA A 501 22.34 -16.03 -52.24
CA ALA A 501 21.61 -14.81 -51.91
C ALA A 501 22.47 -13.65 -51.31
N PRO A 502 23.73 -13.43 -51.75
CA PRO A 502 24.68 -12.59 -51.01
C PRO A 502 24.28 -11.11 -50.92
N LEU A 503 23.58 -10.58 -51.93
CA LEU A 503 23.13 -9.19 -51.96
C LEU A 503 21.98 -8.94 -50.98
N THR A 504 20.99 -9.83 -50.92
CA THR A 504 19.89 -9.75 -49.94
C THR A 504 20.36 -10.03 -48.52
N GLN A 505 21.33 -10.93 -48.33
CA GLN A 505 21.95 -11.16 -47.02
C GLN A 505 22.80 -9.97 -46.55
N GLN A 506 23.46 -9.27 -47.48
CA GLN A 506 24.17 -8.02 -47.19
C GLN A 506 23.18 -6.89 -46.84
N ALA A 507 22.14 -6.68 -47.65
CA ALA A 507 21.11 -5.66 -47.37
C ALA A 507 20.41 -5.88 -46.03
N ALA A 508 20.19 -7.14 -45.62
CA ALA A 508 19.71 -7.47 -44.28
C ALA A 508 20.70 -7.03 -43.18
N ALA A 509 21.99 -7.33 -43.33
CA ALA A 509 23.02 -6.93 -42.37
C ALA A 509 23.18 -5.40 -42.26
N ASP A 510 23.12 -4.68 -43.38
CA ASP A 510 23.22 -3.21 -43.40
C ASP A 510 21.98 -2.53 -42.79
N ALA A 511 20.80 -3.15 -42.90
CA ALA A 511 19.59 -2.69 -42.22
C ALA A 511 19.64 -2.96 -40.70
N LEU A 512 20.20 -4.09 -40.26
CA LEU A 512 20.44 -4.34 -38.82
C LEU A 512 21.44 -3.33 -38.22
N LYS A 513 22.53 -3.02 -38.92
CA LYS A 513 23.50 -2.00 -38.47
C LYS A 513 22.90 -0.59 -38.38
N ARG A 514 21.97 -0.24 -39.26
CA ARG A 514 21.19 1.01 -39.12
C ARG A 514 20.33 0.98 -37.85
N ALA A 515 19.61 -0.12 -37.61
CA ALA A 515 18.82 -0.29 -36.40
C ALA A 515 19.67 -0.23 -35.11
N GLU A 516 20.86 -0.86 -35.08
CA GLU A 516 21.81 -0.71 -33.97
C GLU A 516 22.18 0.76 -33.72
N SER A 517 22.53 1.50 -34.78
CA SER A 517 22.91 2.91 -34.66
C SER A 517 21.74 3.76 -34.15
N GLU A 518 20.55 3.58 -34.71
CA GLU A 518 19.33 4.29 -34.32
C GLU A 518 18.92 3.98 -32.87
N LEU A 519 18.98 2.72 -32.44
CA LEU A 519 18.75 2.33 -31.04
C LEU A 519 19.81 2.93 -30.09
N SER A 520 21.09 2.89 -30.47
CA SER A 520 22.17 3.45 -29.65
C SER A 520 22.08 4.97 -29.48
N GLN A 521 21.64 5.68 -30.52
CA GLN A 521 21.38 7.12 -30.45
C GLN A 521 20.21 7.43 -29.53
N GLU A 522 19.13 6.63 -29.57
CA GLU A 522 17.97 6.85 -28.70
C GLU A 522 18.29 6.53 -27.23
N VAL A 523 19.06 5.46 -26.96
CA VAL A 523 19.61 5.19 -25.62
C VAL A 523 20.44 6.38 -25.13
N ALA A 524 21.38 6.89 -25.93
CA ALA A 524 22.25 8.00 -25.54
C ALA A 524 21.49 9.34 -25.34
N LYS A 525 20.37 9.56 -26.02
CA LYS A 525 19.47 10.70 -25.74
C LYS A 525 18.80 10.55 -24.39
N LEU A 526 18.26 9.37 -24.08
CA LEU A 526 17.53 9.13 -22.84
C LEU A 526 18.48 9.08 -21.63
N GLU A 527 19.69 8.54 -21.76
CA GLU A 527 20.73 8.63 -20.70
C GLU A 527 21.09 10.09 -20.37
N LYS A 528 21.20 10.95 -21.38
CA LYS A 528 21.39 12.40 -21.15
C LYS A 528 20.18 13.05 -20.48
N ALA A 529 18.96 12.61 -20.83
CA ALA A 529 17.74 13.08 -20.18
C ALA A 529 17.67 12.63 -18.71
N GLU A 530 18.12 11.42 -18.39
CA GLU A 530 18.25 10.92 -17.02
C GLU A 530 19.32 11.68 -16.22
N GLU A 531 20.49 11.96 -16.82
CA GLU A 531 21.53 12.81 -16.21
C GLU A 531 21.02 14.25 -15.96
N GLN A 532 20.20 14.79 -16.88
CA GLN A 532 19.54 16.08 -16.69
C GLN A 532 18.50 16.03 -15.57
N LEU A 533 17.67 14.99 -15.49
CA LEU A 533 16.70 14.80 -14.41
C LEU A 533 17.40 14.81 -13.04
N ALA A 534 18.44 13.98 -12.87
CA ALA A 534 19.21 13.92 -11.62
C ALA A 534 19.92 15.24 -11.25
N LYS A 535 20.24 16.10 -12.23
CA LYS A 535 20.72 17.48 -11.98
C LYS A 535 19.59 18.41 -11.54
N LEU A 536 18.41 18.29 -12.16
CA LEU A 536 17.22 19.04 -11.75
C LEU A 536 16.70 18.62 -10.37
N ASP A 537 16.88 17.36 -9.98
CA ASP A 537 16.53 16.88 -8.64
C ASP A 537 17.35 17.58 -7.57
N LYS A 538 18.68 17.51 -7.68
CA LYS A 538 19.60 18.24 -6.78
C LYS A 538 19.39 19.75 -6.79
N LEU A 539 19.05 20.32 -7.95
CA LEU A 539 18.74 21.74 -8.06
C LEU A 539 17.43 22.09 -7.34
N GLY A 540 16.40 21.26 -7.48
CA GLY A 540 15.11 21.42 -6.80
C GLY A 540 15.23 21.24 -5.28
N GLU A 541 16.05 20.29 -4.81
CA GLU A 541 16.40 20.10 -3.39
C GLU A 541 17.04 21.37 -2.83
N LYS A 542 18.14 21.86 -3.45
CA LYS A 542 18.81 23.12 -3.05
C LYS A 542 17.84 24.30 -2.99
N VAL A 543 16.97 24.46 -3.99
CA VAL A 543 15.99 25.56 -3.99
C VAL A 543 14.97 25.40 -2.84
N THR A 544 14.63 24.16 -2.46
CA THR A 544 13.74 23.88 -1.32
C THR A 544 14.43 24.22 0.02
N GLU A 545 15.71 23.87 0.19
CA GLU A 545 16.53 24.22 1.35
C GLU A 545 16.66 25.75 1.51
N LEU A 546 16.98 26.46 0.42
CA LEU A 546 17.04 27.93 0.39
C LEU A 546 15.71 28.57 0.83
N LEU A 547 14.59 27.96 0.44
CA LEU A 547 13.24 28.42 0.79
C LEU A 547 12.94 28.23 2.28
N GLN A 548 13.32 27.09 2.85
CA GLN A 548 13.14 26.80 4.27
C GLN A 548 13.97 27.73 5.16
N GLU A 549 15.27 27.94 4.84
CA GLU A 549 16.09 28.90 5.57
C GLU A 549 15.60 30.34 5.36
N GLN A 550 15.12 30.71 4.17
CA GLN A 550 14.54 32.04 3.93
C GLN A 550 13.29 32.30 4.80
N PHE A 551 12.37 31.32 4.91
CA PHE A 551 11.21 31.43 5.81
C PHE A 551 11.62 31.58 7.27
N LYS A 552 12.62 30.80 7.71
CA LYS A 552 13.16 30.83 9.07
C LYS A 552 13.83 32.17 9.41
N VAL A 553 14.58 32.76 8.48
CA VAL A 553 15.15 34.11 8.65
C VAL A 553 14.04 35.16 8.69
N GLN A 554 13.01 35.07 7.82
CA GLN A 554 11.86 35.98 7.85
C GLN A 554 11.07 35.90 9.17
N LEU A 555 10.86 34.70 9.71
CA LEU A 555 10.22 34.48 11.02
C LEU A 555 11.04 35.09 12.17
N GLN A 556 12.37 34.95 12.15
CA GLN A 556 13.24 35.57 13.14
C GLN A 556 13.26 37.10 13.01
N THR A 557 13.20 37.65 11.79
CA THR A 557 13.02 39.09 11.56
C THR A 557 11.65 39.58 12.06
N ALA A 558 10.57 38.80 11.89
CA ALA A 558 9.24 39.14 12.41
C ALA A 558 9.21 39.20 13.95
N LYS A 559 9.77 38.19 14.63
CA LYS A 559 9.91 38.15 16.10
C LYS A 559 10.72 39.35 16.61
N ALA A 560 11.83 39.68 15.95
CA ALA A 560 12.66 40.84 16.30
C ALA A 560 11.95 42.20 16.08
N ALA A 561 11.06 42.30 15.08
CA ALA A 561 10.31 43.51 14.77
C ALA A 561 9.23 43.83 15.84
N GLU A 562 8.49 42.82 16.32
CA GLU A 562 7.43 43.03 17.31
C GLU A 562 7.95 43.26 18.73
N ALA A 563 9.18 42.83 19.05
CA ALA A 563 9.80 43.06 20.35
C ALA A 563 10.05 44.56 20.69
N ARG A 564 10.04 45.46 19.69
CA ARG A 564 10.08 46.93 19.80
C ARG A 564 11.07 47.50 20.84
N SER A 565 12.20 46.84 21.00
CA SER A 565 13.21 47.16 22.01
C SER A 565 14.60 47.28 21.37
N PRO A 566 15.58 47.93 22.05
CA PRO A 566 16.97 47.95 21.60
C PRO A 566 17.60 46.55 21.48
N GLU A 567 17.00 45.54 22.13
CA GLU A 567 17.38 44.15 22.00
C GLU A 567 16.78 43.50 20.76
N GLY A 568 15.52 43.78 20.43
CA GLY A 568 14.90 43.42 19.13
C GLY A 568 15.67 44.00 17.95
N GLU A 569 16.09 45.26 18.01
CA GLU A 569 16.95 45.87 16.97
C GLU A 569 18.30 45.14 16.81
N ARG A 570 18.92 44.69 17.91
CA ARG A 570 20.15 43.90 17.87
C ARG A 570 19.91 42.52 17.27
N GLN A 571 18.80 41.86 17.61
CA GLN A 571 18.39 40.58 17.05
C GLN A 571 18.11 40.68 15.54
N ALA A 572 17.45 41.75 15.08
CA ALA A 572 17.25 42.00 13.65
C ALA A 572 18.58 42.21 12.91
N ARG A 573 19.48 43.06 13.44
CA ARG A 573 20.83 43.24 12.88
C ARG A 573 21.63 41.93 12.81
N ALA A 574 21.46 41.03 13.79
CA ALA A 574 22.13 39.73 13.82
C ALA A 574 21.69 38.77 12.69
N GLN A 575 20.54 39.00 12.06
CA GLN A 575 20.09 38.21 10.89
C GLN A 575 20.73 38.68 9.57
N ALA A 576 21.23 39.93 9.50
CA ALA A 576 21.85 40.48 8.30
C ALA A 576 22.95 39.59 7.66
N PRO A 577 23.92 39.00 8.41
CA PRO A 577 24.90 38.09 7.80
C PRO A 577 24.29 36.80 7.26
N ARG A 578 23.29 36.21 7.94
CA ARG A 578 22.58 35.02 7.43
C ARG A 578 21.85 35.31 6.11
N GLN A 579 21.16 36.45 6.07
CA GLN A 579 20.47 36.91 4.87
C GLN A 579 21.43 37.16 3.70
N ASN A 580 22.63 37.70 3.98
CA ASN A 580 23.70 37.90 3.00
C ASN A 580 24.23 36.55 2.46
N ASN A 581 24.51 35.57 3.33
CA ASN A 581 24.98 34.25 2.91
C ASN A 581 23.94 33.54 2.02
N LEU A 582 22.67 33.63 2.37
CA LEU A 582 21.58 33.03 1.59
C LEU A 582 21.42 33.69 0.22
N ALA A 583 21.66 35.00 0.11
CA ALA A 583 21.76 35.68 -1.18
C ALA A 583 22.89 35.09 -2.05
N ASP A 584 24.08 34.89 -1.46
CA ASP A 584 25.25 34.33 -2.17
C ASP A 584 25.00 32.87 -2.62
N GLU A 585 24.38 32.04 -1.78
CA GLU A 585 24.00 30.66 -2.11
C GLU A 585 22.90 30.60 -3.18
N THR A 586 21.92 31.49 -3.12
CA THR A 586 20.89 31.63 -4.15
C THR A 586 21.51 32.07 -5.49
N SER A 587 22.52 32.95 -5.48
CA SER A 587 23.26 33.39 -6.68
C SER A 587 24.09 32.26 -7.31
N LYS A 588 24.72 31.42 -6.49
CA LYS A 588 25.41 30.19 -6.96
C LYS A 588 24.41 29.22 -7.60
N THR A 589 23.27 28.99 -6.94
CA THR A 589 22.20 28.11 -7.46
C THR A 589 21.58 28.67 -8.76
N ALA A 590 21.43 29.99 -8.87
CA ALA A 590 21.04 30.66 -10.12
C ALA A 590 22.03 30.38 -11.25
N SER A 591 23.34 30.42 -10.94
CA SER A 591 24.41 30.12 -11.89
C SER A 591 24.36 28.66 -12.36
N GLU A 592 24.17 27.70 -11.44
CA GLU A 592 23.98 26.28 -11.75
C GLU A 592 22.76 26.01 -12.65
N ALA A 593 21.65 26.72 -12.42
CA ALA A 593 20.41 26.60 -13.19
C ALA A 593 20.50 27.14 -14.63
N THR A 594 21.51 27.97 -14.96
CA THR A 594 21.55 28.78 -16.20
C THR A 594 21.42 27.95 -17.48
N GLN A 595 22.04 26.77 -17.52
CA GLN A 595 22.08 25.91 -18.73
C GLN A 595 20.88 24.97 -18.84
N THR A 596 20.26 24.59 -17.71
CA THR A 596 19.21 23.56 -17.64
C THR A 596 17.82 24.15 -17.56
N VAL A 597 17.63 25.23 -16.79
CA VAL A 597 16.35 25.93 -16.61
C VAL A 597 16.58 27.45 -16.58
N PRO A 598 16.74 28.10 -17.76
CA PRO A 598 17.08 29.53 -17.83
C PRO A 598 16.05 30.47 -17.17
N GLN A 599 14.77 30.07 -17.11
CA GLN A 599 13.73 30.84 -16.40
C GLN A 599 13.90 30.77 -14.89
N ALA A 600 14.14 29.56 -14.33
CA ALA A 600 14.45 29.41 -12.91
C ALA A 600 15.73 30.17 -12.52
N SER A 601 16.78 30.12 -13.35
CA SER A 601 18.01 30.90 -13.16
C SER A 601 17.75 32.40 -12.98
N ARG A 602 16.89 33.01 -13.83
CA ARG A 602 16.49 34.42 -13.70
C ARG A 602 15.74 34.69 -12.39
N ASN A 603 14.80 33.83 -12.03
CA ASN A 603 14.01 33.98 -10.81
C ASN A 603 14.89 33.83 -9.55
N LEU A 604 15.84 32.90 -9.54
CA LEU A 604 16.84 32.77 -8.47
C LEU A 604 17.76 34.01 -8.40
N ALA A 605 18.18 34.57 -9.53
CA ALA A 605 18.94 35.82 -9.55
C ALA A 605 18.14 37.00 -8.97
N SER A 606 16.84 37.12 -9.28
CA SER A 606 15.94 38.10 -8.64
C SER A 606 15.83 37.87 -7.14
N ALA A 607 15.61 36.63 -6.70
CA ALA A 607 15.55 36.28 -5.27
C ALA A 607 16.83 36.66 -4.52
N SER A 608 18.00 36.38 -5.11
CA SER A 608 19.30 36.77 -4.55
C SER A 608 19.44 38.29 -4.37
N ASN A 609 18.98 39.08 -5.35
CA ASN A 609 18.95 40.54 -5.24
C ASN A 609 18.01 41.02 -4.13
N ASP A 610 16.79 40.48 -4.05
CA ASP A 610 15.83 40.81 -2.98
C ASP A 610 16.42 40.46 -1.59
N MET A 611 17.08 39.30 -1.45
CA MET A 611 17.78 38.91 -0.22
C MET A 611 18.92 39.89 0.12
N ALA A 612 19.67 40.37 -0.87
CA ALA A 612 20.74 41.34 -0.65
C ALA A 612 20.21 42.71 -0.19
N GLU A 613 19.05 43.15 -0.69
CA GLU A 613 18.35 44.34 -0.18
C GLU A 613 17.79 44.13 1.23
N ALA A 614 17.20 42.96 1.52
CA ALA A 614 16.79 42.59 2.88
C ALA A 614 17.98 42.68 3.87
N ALA A 615 19.14 42.16 3.49
CA ALA A 615 20.35 42.22 4.31
C ALA A 615 20.87 43.66 4.52
N LYS A 616 20.64 44.57 3.56
CA LYS A 616 20.92 46.02 3.72
C LYS A 616 19.91 46.69 4.67
N ALA A 617 18.63 46.34 4.60
CA ALA A 617 17.59 46.84 5.51
C ALA A 617 17.84 46.40 6.97
N LEU A 618 18.19 45.12 7.20
CA LEU A 618 18.55 44.61 8.53
C LEU A 618 19.76 45.31 9.18
N LYS A 619 20.69 45.86 8.37
CA LYS A 619 21.81 46.69 8.87
C LYS A 619 21.37 48.10 9.33
N LYS A 620 20.21 48.58 8.86
CA LYS A 620 19.62 49.91 9.13
C LYS A 620 18.49 49.88 10.19
N PRO A 621 18.55 48.92 11.14
CA PRO A 621 17.40 48.37 11.89
C PRO A 621 16.01 48.31 11.25
N ASP A 622 15.89 48.35 9.93
CA ASP A 622 14.57 48.36 9.28
C ASP A 622 14.07 46.93 9.05
N ALA A 623 13.58 46.33 10.14
CA ALA A 623 13.05 44.97 10.13
C ALA A 623 11.79 44.83 9.27
N ASN A 624 11.02 45.91 9.06
CA ASN A 624 9.80 45.87 8.25
C ASN A 624 10.12 45.94 6.76
N ALA A 625 11.03 46.82 6.32
CA ALA A 625 11.53 46.79 4.94
C ALA A 625 12.22 45.45 4.64
N ALA A 626 13.02 44.93 5.58
CA ALA A 626 13.62 43.61 5.44
C ALA A 626 12.59 42.49 5.21
N ARG A 627 11.47 42.48 5.96
CA ARG A 627 10.39 41.50 5.78
C ARG A 627 9.72 41.56 4.40
N GLN A 628 9.59 42.77 3.82
CA GLN A 628 9.02 42.95 2.49
C GLN A 628 9.94 42.40 1.39
N GLU A 629 11.24 42.73 1.46
CA GLU A 629 12.25 42.17 0.56
C GLU A 629 12.36 40.64 0.72
N GLN A 630 12.33 40.15 1.97
CA GLN A 630 12.30 38.71 2.25
C GLN A 630 11.10 37.99 1.61
N GLY A 631 9.94 38.65 1.58
CA GLY A 631 8.72 38.13 0.95
C GLY A 631 8.83 38.02 -0.58
N ARG A 632 9.47 39.01 -1.24
CA ARG A 632 9.74 38.97 -2.68
C ARG A 632 10.74 37.86 -3.03
N ALA A 633 11.80 37.70 -2.23
CA ALA A 633 12.74 36.60 -2.40
C ALA A 633 12.06 35.22 -2.36
N ILE A 634 11.12 35.01 -1.42
CA ILE A 634 10.33 33.76 -1.31
C ILE A 634 9.50 33.52 -2.58
N GLU A 635 8.81 34.54 -3.08
CA GLU A 635 7.99 34.44 -4.30
C GLU A 635 8.84 34.08 -5.54
N ASN A 636 10.02 34.70 -5.65
CA ASN A 636 10.99 34.41 -6.71
C ASN A 636 11.59 32.99 -6.58
N LEU A 637 11.94 32.52 -5.37
CA LEU A 637 12.38 31.13 -5.13
C LEU A 637 11.28 30.11 -5.52
N LEU A 638 10.03 30.37 -5.15
CA LEU A 638 8.90 29.50 -5.47
C LEU A 638 8.64 29.40 -6.97
N THR A 639 8.71 30.54 -7.67
CA THR A 639 8.57 30.58 -9.12
C THR A 639 9.74 29.84 -9.80
N ALA A 640 10.95 29.91 -9.26
CA ALA A 640 12.08 29.11 -9.73
C ALA A 640 11.87 27.60 -9.53
N LYS A 641 11.36 27.18 -8.35
CA LYS A 641 11.03 25.78 -8.05
C LYS A 641 10.00 25.21 -9.02
N GLN A 642 8.93 25.97 -9.29
CA GLN A 642 7.88 25.58 -10.24
C GLN A 642 8.43 25.35 -11.67
N GLU A 643 9.32 26.22 -12.15
CA GLU A 643 9.96 26.03 -13.48
C GLU A 643 10.92 24.83 -13.51
N ILE A 644 11.61 24.54 -12.40
CA ILE A 644 12.45 23.32 -12.27
C ILE A 644 11.57 22.07 -12.33
N ASP A 645 10.51 22.00 -11.52
CA ASP A 645 9.62 20.84 -11.44
C ASP A 645 8.88 20.58 -12.76
N ARG A 646 8.42 21.65 -13.43
CA ARG A 646 7.86 21.56 -14.78
C ARG A 646 8.84 20.96 -15.78
N LYS A 647 10.13 21.30 -15.67
CA LYS A 647 11.18 20.72 -16.54
C LYS A 647 11.49 19.27 -16.19
N LYS A 648 11.44 18.88 -14.91
CA LYS A 648 11.51 17.47 -14.50
C LYS A 648 10.37 16.66 -15.12
N GLU A 649 9.13 17.16 -15.06
CA GLU A 649 7.95 16.48 -15.60
C GLU A 649 8.04 16.28 -17.12
N GLU A 650 8.49 17.29 -17.87
CA GLU A 650 8.76 17.19 -19.32
C GLU A 650 9.76 16.07 -19.63
N ILE A 651 10.85 15.99 -18.85
CA ILE A 651 11.90 14.99 -19.00
C ILE A 651 11.42 13.59 -18.57
N ALA A 652 10.70 13.46 -17.46
CA ALA A 652 10.13 12.20 -16.99
C ALA A 652 9.15 11.60 -18.01
N LYS A 653 8.32 12.45 -18.64
CA LYS A 653 7.42 12.05 -19.75
C LYS A 653 8.21 11.59 -20.98
N ALA A 654 9.32 12.24 -21.33
CA ALA A 654 10.19 11.80 -22.43
C ALA A 654 10.89 10.45 -22.14
N LEU A 655 11.29 10.24 -20.87
CA LEU A 655 11.84 8.98 -20.34
C LEU A 655 10.79 7.86 -20.26
N GLY A 656 9.50 8.17 -20.36
CA GLY A 656 8.41 7.20 -20.22
C GLY A 656 8.29 6.63 -18.80
N LYS A 657 8.76 7.36 -17.79
CA LYS A 657 8.50 7.03 -16.39
C LYS A 657 7.02 7.32 -16.08
N PRO A 658 6.33 6.46 -15.30
CA PRO A 658 4.98 6.80 -14.82
C PRO A 658 5.03 8.12 -14.04
N GLU A 659 3.94 8.89 -14.07
CA GLU A 659 3.80 10.02 -13.14
C GLU A 659 3.86 9.47 -11.71
N GLU A 660 4.74 10.03 -10.86
CA GLU A 660 4.84 9.63 -9.44
C GLU A 660 3.45 9.68 -8.78
N SER A 661 3.22 8.78 -7.82
CA SER A 661 1.88 8.51 -7.27
C SER A 661 1.33 9.69 -6.47
N LYS A 662 0.67 10.61 -7.21
CA LYS A 662 -0.13 11.74 -6.72
C LYS A 662 -1.01 11.43 -5.48
N PRO A 663 -1.60 10.22 -5.31
CA PRO A 663 -2.36 9.91 -4.09
C PRO A 663 -1.55 10.00 -2.79
N ASP A 664 -0.32 9.49 -2.78
CA ASP A 664 0.47 9.34 -1.55
C ASP A 664 0.96 10.71 -1.04
N MET A 665 1.45 11.55 -1.96
CA MET A 665 1.89 12.91 -1.66
C MET A 665 0.72 13.82 -1.23
N LEU A 666 -0.47 13.65 -1.81
CA LEU A 666 -1.67 14.38 -1.37
C LEU A 666 -2.18 13.91 -0.01
N ALA A 667 -1.96 12.65 0.37
CA ALA A 667 -2.27 12.14 1.71
C ALA A 667 -1.33 12.79 2.76
N GLU A 668 -0.02 12.77 2.53
CA GLU A 668 0.97 13.42 3.41
C GLU A 668 0.69 14.93 3.58
N ALA A 669 0.39 15.63 2.48
CA ALA A 669 0.01 17.05 2.51
C ALA A 669 -1.23 17.30 3.39
N THR A 670 -2.20 16.39 3.35
CA THR A 670 -3.45 16.50 4.12
C THR A 670 -3.21 16.23 5.61
N GLU A 671 -2.35 15.27 5.95
CA GLU A 671 -1.95 14.98 7.33
C GLU A 671 -1.20 16.16 7.95
N GLN A 672 -0.21 16.73 7.25
CA GLN A 672 0.55 17.89 7.71
C GLN A 672 -0.36 19.14 7.91
N VAL A 673 -1.34 19.37 7.03
CA VAL A 673 -2.36 20.43 7.20
C VAL A 673 -3.26 20.18 8.41
N ALA A 674 -3.71 18.93 8.61
CA ALA A 674 -4.54 18.58 9.75
C ALA A 674 -3.80 18.74 11.10
N ALA A 675 -2.54 18.32 11.16
CA ALA A 675 -1.69 18.49 12.33
C ALA A 675 -1.43 19.98 12.64
N ALA A 676 -1.12 20.79 11.63
CA ALA A 676 -1.00 22.25 11.79
C ALA A 676 -2.32 22.88 12.28
N GLN A 677 -3.47 22.43 11.78
CA GLN A 677 -4.78 22.92 12.21
C GLN A 677 -5.07 22.64 13.70
N LEU A 678 -4.66 21.46 14.21
CA LEU A 678 -4.79 21.13 15.64
C LEU A 678 -3.93 22.05 16.52
N LEU A 679 -2.69 22.34 16.11
CA LEU A 679 -1.80 23.24 16.82
C LEU A 679 -2.32 24.69 16.82
N VAL A 680 -2.86 25.17 15.70
CA VAL A 680 -3.53 26.49 15.64
C VAL A 680 -4.76 26.53 16.55
N ASN A 681 -5.57 25.47 16.60
CA ASN A 681 -6.72 25.42 17.50
C ASN A 681 -6.30 25.51 18.98
N LYS A 682 -5.21 24.83 19.36
CA LYS A 682 -4.61 24.93 20.70
C LYS A 682 -4.18 26.38 21.00
N ALA A 683 -3.42 26.99 20.09
CA ALA A 683 -2.96 28.36 20.23
C ALA A 683 -4.10 29.39 20.34
N VAL A 684 -5.14 29.27 19.51
CA VAL A 684 -6.34 30.14 19.58
C VAL A 684 -7.03 30.00 20.94
N SER A 685 -7.12 28.79 21.49
CA SER A 685 -7.68 28.57 22.83
C SER A 685 -6.83 29.15 23.96
N GLU A 686 -5.50 29.18 23.80
CA GLU A 686 -4.57 29.77 24.77
C GLU A 686 -4.56 31.31 24.67
N LEU A 687 -4.92 31.88 23.51
CA LEU A 687 -5.02 33.33 23.27
C LEU A 687 -6.39 33.94 23.59
N ASP A 688 -7.48 33.17 23.56
CA ASP A 688 -8.85 33.71 23.70
C ASP A 688 -9.10 34.40 25.06
N ALA A 689 -8.68 33.78 26.15
CA ALA A 689 -8.79 34.36 27.49
C ALA A 689 -7.97 35.66 27.67
N PRO A 690 -6.65 35.71 27.37
CA PRO A 690 -5.90 36.97 27.47
C PRO A 690 -6.39 38.04 26.48
N ALA A 691 -6.75 37.69 25.24
CA ALA A 691 -7.21 38.66 24.25
C ALA A 691 -8.55 39.31 24.63
N THR A 692 -9.50 38.53 25.16
CA THR A 692 -10.80 39.05 25.62
C THR A 692 -10.64 39.93 26.87
N LEU A 693 -9.76 39.56 27.81
CA LEU A 693 -9.40 40.38 28.96
C LEU A 693 -8.70 41.69 28.54
N GLU A 694 -7.76 41.64 27.60
CA GLU A 694 -7.05 42.80 27.06
C GLU A 694 -8.02 43.82 26.44
N ALA A 695 -8.92 43.35 25.56
CA ALA A 695 -9.93 44.18 24.93
C ALA A 695 -10.91 44.79 25.96
N LEU A 696 -11.37 44.00 26.93
CA LEU A 696 -12.30 44.45 27.98
C LEU A 696 -11.68 45.54 28.86
N VAL A 697 -10.45 45.30 29.38
CA VAL A 697 -9.75 46.24 30.25
C VAL A 697 -9.46 47.56 29.52
N LYS A 698 -9.09 47.50 28.24
CA LYS A 698 -8.80 48.68 27.43
C LYS A 698 -10.04 49.55 27.15
N ASP A 699 -11.15 48.92 26.76
CA ASP A 699 -12.39 49.63 26.45
C ASP A 699 -13.04 50.22 27.72
N GLU A 700 -13.13 49.45 28.81
CA GLU A 700 -13.69 49.94 30.07
C GLU A 700 -12.80 50.97 30.77
N GLN A 701 -11.46 50.87 30.71
CA GLN A 701 -10.58 51.92 31.26
C GLN A 701 -10.75 53.24 30.48
N GLY A 702 -10.89 53.18 29.15
CA GLY A 702 -11.15 54.35 28.31
C GLY A 702 -12.49 55.01 28.66
N LYS A 703 -13.57 54.21 28.81
CA LYS A 703 -14.88 54.70 29.26
C LYS A 703 -14.80 55.31 30.66
N LEU A 704 -14.11 54.66 31.59
CA LEU A 704 -14.01 55.08 32.98
C LEU A 704 -13.21 56.39 33.11
N ALA A 705 -12.07 56.52 32.42
CA ALA A 705 -11.32 57.77 32.34
C ALA A 705 -12.22 58.93 31.83
N ALA A 706 -13.04 58.68 30.80
CA ALA A 706 -14.01 59.66 30.29
C ALA A 706 -15.16 59.97 31.26
N LYS A 707 -15.57 59.05 32.15
CA LYS A 707 -16.51 59.33 33.26
C LYS A 707 -15.86 60.21 34.34
N VAL A 708 -14.65 59.84 34.78
CA VAL A 708 -13.89 60.57 35.81
C VAL A 708 -13.58 61.99 35.35
N ASP A 709 -13.17 62.18 34.09
CA ASP A 709 -13.01 63.50 33.46
C ASP A 709 -14.26 64.38 33.54
N LYS A 710 -15.44 63.80 33.27
CA LYS A 710 -16.71 64.55 33.30
C LYS A 710 -17.05 65.01 34.72
N LYS A 711 -16.77 64.19 35.74
CA LYS A 711 -16.95 64.58 37.15
C LYS A 711 -15.92 65.63 37.59
N ALA A 712 -14.64 65.45 37.25
CA ALA A 712 -13.59 66.43 37.53
C ALA A 712 -13.87 67.81 36.88
N LYS A 713 -14.51 67.84 35.71
CA LYS A 713 -14.98 69.08 35.06
C LYS A 713 -16.23 69.69 35.69
N ALA A 714 -17.06 68.88 36.35
CA ALA A 714 -18.24 69.36 37.10
C ALA A 714 -17.87 69.93 38.48
N GLU A 715 -16.74 69.48 39.04
CA GLU A 715 -16.23 69.89 40.36
C GLU A 715 -14.76 70.38 40.25
N PRO A 716 -14.50 71.50 39.53
CA PRO A 716 -13.15 71.95 39.21
C PRO A 716 -12.32 72.37 40.44
N ASP A 717 -12.98 72.72 41.55
CA ASP A 717 -12.34 73.09 42.83
C ASP A 717 -11.84 71.87 43.63
N SER A 718 -12.02 70.65 43.12
CA SER A 718 -11.54 69.40 43.74
C SER A 718 -10.21 68.95 43.10
N PRO A 719 -9.04 69.29 43.68
CA PRO A 719 -7.75 68.88 43.12
C PRO A 719 -7.61 67.35 43.09
N VAL A 720 -8.26 66.65 44.03
CA VAL A 720 -8.23 65.19 44.13
C VAL A 720 -8.97 64.52 42.94
N LEU A 721 -10.09 65.10 42.47
CA LEU A 721 -10.79 64.60 41.28
C LEU A 721 -10.00 64.88 39.99
N LEU A 722 -9.30 66.02 39.91
CA LEU A 722 -8.41 66.34 38.80
C LEU A 722 -7.23 65.36 38.71
N ASP A 723 -6.62 64.99 39.84
CA ASP A 723 -5.54 64.01 39.87
C ASP A 723 -6.03 62.57 39.63
N ALA A 724 -7.26 62.24 40.03
CA ALA A 724 -7.91 60.99 39.62
C ALA A 724 -8.11 60.91 38.08
N SER A 725 -8.58 62.01 37.47
CA SER A 725 -8.74 62.13 36.01
C SER A 725 -7.43 61.94 35.26
N LYS A 726 -6.34 62.59 35.70
CA LYS A 726 -5.00 62.42 35.12
C LYS A 726 -4.51 60.97 35.23
N ALA A 727 -4.63 60.34 36.40
CA ALA A 727 -4.21 58.96 36.61
C ALA A 727 -5.04 57.96 35.77
N ALA A 728 -6.36 58.14 35.70
CA ALA A 728 -7.23 57.27 34.90
C ALA A 728 -6.95 57.38 33.39
N ARG A 729 -6.63 58.58 32.89
CA ARG A 729 -6.14 58.79 31.52
C ARG A 729 -4.77 58.14 31.30
N LYS A 730 -3.81 58.36 32.20
CA LYS A 730 -2.46 57.80 32.09
C LYS A 730 -2.47 56.27 32.09
N ALA A 731 -3.35 55.65 32.88
CA ALA A 731 -3.62 54.21 32.82
C ALA A 731 -4.18 53.76 31.45
N ALA A 732 -5.09 54.53 30.82
CA ALA A 732 -5.58 54.24 29.48
C ALA A 732 -4.48 54.39 28.41
N ASP A 733 -3.62 55.42 28.54
CA ASP A 733 -2.47 55.64 27.66
C ASP A 733 -1.43 54.52 27.80
N GLU A 734 -1.16 54.04 29.03
CA GLU A 734 -0.23 52.94 29.31
C GLU A 734 -0.74 51.58 28.82
N LEU A 735 -2.06 51.30 28.95
CA LEU A 735 -2.70 50.17 28.25
C LEU A 735 -2.63 50.33 26.72
N GLY A 736 -2.70 51.56 26.22
CA GLY A 736 -2.48 51.89 24.81
C GLY A 736 -1.04 51.58 24.36
N ALA A 737 -0.07 51.84 25.23
CA ALA A 737 1.36 51.58 25.06
C ALA A 737 1.79 50.14 25.41
N LYS A 738 0.84 49.27 25.80
CA LYS A 738 1.03 47.86 26.19
C LYS A 738 1.78 47.64 27.53
N ASP A 739 1.93 48.69 28.34
CA ASP A 739 2.54 48.58 29.68
C ASP A 739 1.45 48.31 30.73
N VAL A 740 0.98 47.04 30.77
CA VAL A 740 -0.03 46.59 31.75
C VAL A 740 0.47 46.77 33.21
N PRO A 741 1.74 46.49 33.58
CA PRO A 741 2.25 46.76 34.92
C PRO A 741 2.18 48.23 35.34
N SER A 742 2.62 49.17 34.50
CA SER A 742 2.49 50.61 34.81
C SER A 742 1.03 51.04 34.88
N ALA A 743 0.20 50.56 33.94
CA ALA A 743 -1.23 50.87 33.91
C ALA A 743 -1.93 50.42 35.20
N ILE A 744 -1.62 49.24 35.76
CA ILE A 744 -2.14 48.79 37.07
C ILE A 744 -1.73 49.78 38.18
N GLY A 745 -0.51 50.32 38.11
CA GLY A 745 -0.01 51.34 39.03
C GLY A 745 -0.75 52.68 38.92
N GLU A 746 -1.07 53.15 37.70
CA GLU A 746 -1.87 54.36 37.50
C GLU A 746 -3.36 54.15 37.84
N MET A 747 -3.93 52.96 37.56
CA MET A 747 -5.26 52.57 38.03
C MET A 747 -5.35 52.62 39.56
N ALA A 748 -4.32 52.15 40.27
CA ALA A 748 -4.27 52.23 41.74
C ALA A 748 -4.27 53.68 42.24
N LYS A 749 -3.54 54.59 41.58
CA LYS A 749 -3.54 56.03 41.91
C LYS A 749 -4.90 56.66 41.64
N ALA A 750 -5.54 56.31 40.52
CA ALA A 750 -6.89 56.77 40.18
C ALA A 750 -7.91 56.32 41.23
N GLU A 751 -7.87 55.04 41.61
CA GLU A 751 -8.74 54.44 42.64
C GLU A 751 -8.60 55.15 44.00
N ASP A 752 -7.37 55.36 44.48
CA ASP A 752 -7.10 56.02 45.76
C ASP A 752 -7.55 57.48 45.78
N ASN A 753 -7.39 58.20 44.67
CA ASN A 753 -7.85 59.58 44.56
C ASN A 753 -9.40 59.64 44.51
N LEU A 754 -10.06 58.72 43.81
CA LEU A 754 -11.53 58.62 43.83
C LEU A 754 -12.08 58.30 45.24
N LYS A 755 -11.42 57.42 46.01
CA LYS A 755 -11.80 57.15 47.41
C LYS A 755 -11.68 58.40 48.30
N LYS A 756 -10.59 59.17 48.16
CA LYS A 756 -10.40 60.43 48.90
C LYS A 756 -11.44 61.48 48.53
N ALA A 757 -11.81 61.59 47.24
CA ALA A 757 -12.89 62.45 46.78
C ALA A 757 -14.25 62.05 47.40
N ALA A 758 -14.57 60.75 47.43
CA ALA A 758 -15.79 60.22 48.06
C ALA A 758 -15.88 60.56 49.56
N GLN A 759 -14.76 60.49 50.29
CA GLN A 759 -14.69 60.89 51.69
C GLN A 759 -14.99 62.39 51.87
N SER A 760 -14.46 63.25 50.99
CA SER A 760 -14.75 64.69 51.03
C SER A 760 -16.20 65.05 50.64
N GLU A 761 -16.84 64.27 49.77
CA GLU A 761 -18.27 64.38 49.47
C GLU A 761 -19.12 63.98 50.70
N SER A 762 -18.72 62.92 51.41
CA SER A 762 -19.44 62.43 52.61
C SER A 762 -19.39 63.41 53.80
N ALA A 763 -18.33 64.22 53.91
CA ALA A 763 -18.14 65.21 54.97
C ALA A 763 -18.96 66.52 54.78
N LYS A 764 -19.73 66.65 53.68
CA LYS A 764 -20.43 67.88 53.30
C LYS A 764 -21.95 67.88 53.55
N LYS A 765 -22.50 66.90 54.27
CA LYS A 765 -23.92 66.91 54.71
C LYS A 765 -24.11 67.83 55.93
N PRO A 766 -25.00 68.83 55.88
CA PRO A 766 -25.25 69.72 57.02
C PRO A 766 -26.23 69.13 58.05
N ASP A 767 -26.08 69.55 59.30
CA ASP A 767 -27.02 69.30 60.40
C ASP A 767 -28.44 69.81 60.09
N SER A 768 -29.45 69.05 60.52
CA SER A 768 -30.80 69.58 60.74
C SER A 768 -31.42 68.99 62.00
N LYS A 769 -31.58 69.83 63.04
CA LYS A 769 -32.37 69.53 64.24
C LYS A 769 -33.85 69.84 63.97
N GLY A 770 -34.76 69.06 64.55
CA GLY A 770 -36.20 69.37 64.55
C GLY A 770 -37.07 68.23 65.08
N GLU A 771 -37.53 68.39 66.31
CA GLU A 771 -38.45 67.57 67.11
C GLU A 771 -39.81 67.29 66.37
N ASN A 772 -40.71 66.36 66.76
CA ASN A 772 -40.91 65.70 68.06
C ASN A 772 -41.81 64.41 68.00
N ASN A 773 -41.70 63.59 69.06
CA ASN A 773 -42.69 62.67 69.68
C ASN A 773 -43.22 61.33 69.08
N GLN A 774 -43.09 60.31 69.94
CA GLN A 774 -43.99 59.17 70.28
C GLN A 774 -44.37 58.13 69.18
N GLY A 775 -44.29 56.81 69.46
CA GLY A 775 -43.85 56.14 70.69
C GLY A 775 -43.85 54.60 70.62
N ASP A 776 -43.34 54.00 71.70
CA ASP A 776 -43.38 52.61 72.15
C ASP A 776 -42.83 51.42 71.31
N ASN A 777 -42.12 50.57 72.06
CA ASN A 777 -41.44 49.30 71.76
C ASN A 777 -42.39 48.12 72.17
N PRO A 778 -42.05 46.81 72.14
CA PRO A 778 -40.79 46.17 71.74
C PRO A 778 -40.89 44.82 70.94
N GLN A 779 -39.71 44.27 70.61
CA GLN A 779 -39.41 42.86 70.27
C GLN A 779 -40.02 42.27 68.97
N GLY A 780 -39.33 41.42 68.20
CA GLY A 780 -37.94 40.94 68.27
C GLY A 780 -37.68 39.84 67.20
N GLU A 781 -36.41 39.47 66.98
CA GLU A 781 -35.95 38.29 66.21
C GLU A 781 -36.32 38.22 64.70
N SER A 782 -35.69 37.40 63.85
CA SER A 782 -34.26 37.07 63.65
C SER A 782 -34.05 36.42 62.27
N GLU A 783 -32.78 36.32 61.82
CA GLU A 783 -32.25 35.39 60.80
C GLU A 783 -32.54 35.56 59.27
N LYS A 784 -31.41 35.64 58.53
CA LYS A 784 -30.98 34.84 57.36
C LYS A 784 -32.00 34.43 56.26
N GLY A 785 -31.62 34.61 54.99
CA GLY A 785 -32.36 34.01 53.87
C GLY A 785 -31.79 34.26 52.47
N ASP A 786 -30.58 33.76 52.24
CA ASP A 786 -29.93 33.39 50.96
C ASP A 786 -30.40 33.97 49.60
N SER A 787 -29.42 34.47 48.85
CA SER A 787 -29.54 34.99 47.49
C SER A 787 -29.23 33.94 46.43
N ASN A 788 -30.14 33.66 45.47
CA ASN A 788 -29.76 33.45 44.06
C ASN A 788 -30.98 33.39 43.09
N LYS A 789 -31.00 34.24 42.05
CA LYS A 789 -31.05 33.84 40.62
C LYS A 789 -31.39 34.99 39.65
N GLY A 790 -30.37 35.39 38.87
CA GLY A 790 -30.42 35.48 37.41
C GLY A 790 -31.33 36.49 36.70
N ALA A 791 -30.70 37.42 35.95
CA ALA A 791 -31.26 37.96 34.71
C ALA A 791 -30.12 38.35 33.73
N LYS A 792 -30.30 38.05 32.43
CA LYS A 792 -29.40 38.47 31.34
C LYS A 792 -29.53 39.98 31.08
N PRO A 793 -28.50 40.64 30.51
CA PRO A 793 -28.59 42.04 30.11
C PRO A 793 -29.49 42.19 28.87
N ASN A 794 -30.37 43.20 28.87
CA ASN A 794 -31.12 43.62 27.70
C ASN A 794 -30.63 45.01 27.25
N SER A 795 -30.31 45.16 25.98
CA SER A 795 -29.82 46.40 25.38
C SER A 795 -30.98 47.36 25.08
N GLY A 796 -31.10 48.42 25.86
CA GLY A 796 -32.07 49.50 25.63
C GLY A 796 -31.39 50.84 25.37
N GLN A 797 -31.44 51.33 24.13
CA GLN A 797 -31.07 52.72 23.81
C GLN A 797 -31.99 53.69 24.56
N GLY A 798 -31.46 54.37 25.57
CA GLY A 798 -32.15 55.44 26.29
C GLY A 798 -31.21 56.62 26.52
N LYS A 799 -31.58 57.80 26.00
CA LYS A 799 -30.92 59.06 26.34
C LYS A 799 -31.13 59.32 27.84
N SER A 800 -30.13 59.03 28.67
CA SER A 800 -30.15 59.39 30.08
C SER A 800 -29.33 60.66 30.31
N ASN A 801 -29.95 61.64 30.95
CA ASN A 801 -29.21 62.65 31.70
C ASN A 801 -28.46 61.92 32.82
N SER A 802 -27.20 61.58 32.58
CA SER A 802 -26.35 60.99 33.60
C SER A 802 -26.02 62.06 34.64
N LYS A 803 -26.80 62.09 35.73
CA LYS A 803 -26.36 62.66 37.00
C LYS A 803 -24.94 62.10 37.26
N PRO A 804 -23.92 62.92 37.52
CA PRO A 804 -22.55 62.42 37.66
C PRO A 804 -22.53 61.33 38.74
N ALA A 805 -21.91 60.19 38.41
CA ALA A 805 -21.76 59.09 39.35
C ALA A 805 -21.00 59.58 40.59
N ASP A 806 -21.37 59.08 41.76
CA ASP A 806 -20.68 59.37 43.02
C ASP A 806 -19.19 58.96 42.90
N ALA A 807 -18.27 59.72 43.49
CA ALA A 807 -16.86 59.34 43.53
C ALA A 807 -16.65 57.94 44.14
N ALA A 808 -17.51 57.53 45.09
CA ALA A 808 -17.50 56.19 45.67
C ALA A 808 -17.79 55.10 44.63
N GLN A 809 -18.70 55.36 43.69
CA GLN A 809 -19.05 54.41 42.64
C GLN A 809 -17.94 54.31 41.59
N LEU A 810 -17.37 55.44 41.17
CA LEU A 810 -16.24 55.47 40.24
C LEU A 810 -14.98 54.81 40.84
N ALA A 811 -14.74 55.00 42.15
CA ALA A 811 -13.66 54.31 42.87
C ALA A 811 -13.82 52.78 42.81
N LYS A 812 -15.06 52.30 42.98
CA LYS A 812 -15.35 50.86 42.88
C LYS A 812 -15.16 50.33 41.46
N GLU A 813 -15.73 51.02 40.46
CA GLU A 813 -15.52 50.67 39.04
C GLU A 813 -14.01 50.61 38.67
N GLN A 814 -13.20 51.53 39.22
CA GLN A 814 -11.74 51.55 39.00
C GLN A 814 -11.00 50.40 39.68
N GLY A 815 -11.39 50.04 40.91
CA GLY A 815 -10.80 48.93 41.66
C GLY A 815 -11.16 47.56 41.08
N ASP A 816 -12.42 47.38 40.69
CA ASP A 816 -12.90 46.16 40.01
C ASP A 816 -12.15 45.98 38.68
N LEU A 817 -11.97 47.05 37.89
CA LEU A 817 -11.19 46.97 36.64
C LEU A 817 -9.70 46.70 36.87
N ARG A 818 -9.11 47.27 37.93
CA ARG A 818 -7.72 46.99 38.32
C ARG A 818 -7.51 45.51 38.66
N ALA A 819 -8.49 44.86 39.28
CA ALA A 819 -8.42 43.42 39.54
C ALA A 819 -8.45 42.59 38.24
N ILE A 820 -9.23 43.00 37.23
CA ILE A 820 -9.25 42.36 35.90
C ILE A 820 -7.90 42.62 35.17
N ALA A 821 -7.34 43.83 35.27
CA ALA A 821 -6.00 44.12 34.75
C ALA A 821 -4.90 43.28 35.42
N GLN A 822 -5.01 43.01 36.72
CA GLN A 822 -4.12 42.08 37.44
C GLN A 822 -4.26 40.63 36.99
N GLN A 823 -5.46 40.19 36.57
CA GLN A 823 -5.66 38.87 35.95
C GLN A 823 -5.04 38.82 34.54
N LEU A 824 -5.19 39.88 33.75
CA LEU A 824 -4.54 40.02 32.45
C LEU A 824 -3.00 39.94 32.57
N ALA A 825 -2.41 40.62 33.55
CA ALA A 825 -0.97 40.56 33.83
C ALA A 825 -0.47 39.19 34.33
N GLN A 826 -1.37 38.28 34.72
CA GLN A 826 -1.06 36.89 35.08
C GLN A 826 -1.31 35.91 33.92
N ALA A 827 -2.05 36.32 32.90
CA ALA A 827 -2.29 35.52 31.72
C ALA A 827 -1.00 35.42 30.89
N LYS A 828 -0.75 34.26 30.28
CA LYS A 828 0.49 33.95 29.56
C LYS A 828 0.24 33.71 28.07
N PRO A 829 -0.05 34.75 27.27
CA PRO A 829 -0.26 34.60 25.83
C PRO A 829 0.96 34.03 25.10
N GLU A 830 2.16 34.18 25.69
CA GLU A 830 3.40 33.54 25.24
C GLU A 830 3.30 32.01 25.08
N LEU A 831 2.44 31.33 25.84
CA LEU A 831 2.24 29.87 25.73
C LEU A 831 1.76 29.45 24.34
N ALA A 832 1.00 30.32 23.66
CA ALA A 832 0.53 30.07 22.31
C ALA A 832 1.62 30.26 21.23
N ALA A 833 2.76 30.88 21.56
CA ALA A 833 3.81 31.14 20.59
C ALA A 833 4.47 29.85 20.06
N GLU A 834 4.63 28.84 20.93
CA GLU A 834 5.19 27.52 20.60
C GLU A 834 4.28 26.72 19.63
N PRO A 835 2.98 26.46 19.90
CA PRO A 835 2.12 25.76 18.95
C PRO A 835 1.94 26.51 17.63
N LEU A 836 2.00 27.85 17.61
CA LEU A 836 2.02 28.62 16.35
C LEU A 836 3.32 28.44 15.56
N ASP A 837 4.46 28.36 16.25
CA ASP A 837 5.78 28.11 15.66
C ASP A 837 5.87 26.67 15.10
N ASP A 838 5.32 25.69 15.80
CA ASP A 838 5.25 24.29 15.37
C ASP A 838 4.27 24.07 14.22
N ALA A 839 3.11 24.74 14.22
CA ALA A 839 2.24 24.77 13.05
C ALA A 839 2.97 25.34 11.83
N ASN A 840 3.78 26.39 12.01
CA ASN A 840 4.57 26.99 10.94
C ASN A 840 5.65 26.03 10.41
N LYS A 841 6.30 25.26 11.29
CA LYS A 841 7.27 24.20 10.90
C LYS A 841 6.61 23.10 10.08
N LEU A 842 5.43 22.61 10.49
CA LEU A 842 4.70 21.56 9.76
C LEU A 842 4.27 21.99 8.35
N LEU A 843 3.93 23.27 8.16
CA LEU A 843 3.55 23.78 6.84
C LEU A 843 4.74 24.16 5.95
N SER A 844 5.92 24.39 6.52
CA SER A 844 7.08 24.89 5.78
C SER A 844 7.52 23.97 4.62
N PRO A 845 7.51 22.63 4.72
CA PRO A 845 7.75 21.73 3.58
C PRO A 845 6.69 21.87 2.46
N LEU A 846 5.42 22.05 2.84
CA LEU A 846 4.32 22.20 1.89
C LEU A 846 4.42 23.53 1.14
N THR A 847 4.71 24.62 1.85
CA THR A 847 4.84 25.95 1.25
C THR A 847 6.15 26.14 0.51
N SER A 848 7.21 25.39 0.83
CA SER A 848 8.47 25.37 0.05
C SER A 848 8.39 24.60 -1.26
N GLY A 849 7.25 23.99 -1.59
CA GLY A 849 7.09 23.18 -2.80
C GLY A 849 7.91 21.89 -2.77
N ALA A 850 8.16 21.32 -1.57
CA ALA A 850 8.74 19.98 -1.47
C ALA A 850 7.78 18.94 -2.07
N ILE A 851 6.48 19.14 -1.88
CA ILE A 851 5.42 18.39 -2.57
C ILE A 851 5.15 19.05 -3.92
N SER A 852 5.69 18.43 -4.98
CA SER A 852 5.34 18.78 -6.35
C SER A 852 3.84 18.57 -6.59
N MET A 853 3.19 19.51 -7.28
CA MET A 853 1.77 19.46 -7.66
C MET A 853 0.71 19.55 -6.55
N LEU A 854 0.96 20.24 -5.43
CA LEU A 854 -0.14 20.77 -4.62
C LEU A 854 -1.06 21.66 -5.50
N PRO A 855 -2.41 21.59 -5.38
CA PRO A 855 -3.33 22.43 -6.13
C PRO A 855 -3.02 23.93 -5.95
N MET A 856 -3.24 24.76 -6.97
CA MET A 856 -2.90 26.19 -6.88
C MET A 856 -3.64 26.89 -5.72
N ASP A 857 -4.92 26.57 -5.52
CA ASP A 857 -5.71 27.04 -4.37
C ASP A 857 -5.13 26.59 -3.03
N ALA A 858 -4.64 25.34 -2.95
CA ALA A 858 -3.98 24.83 -1.76
C ALA A 858 -2.66 25.58 -1.51
N GLN A 859 -1.83 25.80 -2.54
CA GLN A 859 -0.59 26.57 -2.41
C GLN A 859 -0.85 28.02 -1.95
N LEU A 860 -1.84 28.70 -2.52
CA LEU A 860 -2.22 30.06 -2.13
C LEU A 860 -2.74 30.11 -0.69
N ALA A 861 -3.60 29.17 -0.31
CA ALA A 861 -4.14 29.06 1.04
C ALA A 861 -3.06 28.73 2.08
N LEU A 862 -2.13 27.83 1.78
CA LEU A 862 -0.99 27.49 2.62
C LEU A 862 -0.04 28.69 2.81
N ARG A 863 0.26 29.44 1.75
CA ARG A 863 1.06 30.69 1.84
C ARG A 863 0.37 31.75 2.71
N ALA A 864 -0.95 31.88 2.61
CA ALA A 864 -1.73 32.79 3.46
C ALA A 864 -1.70 32.35 4.94
N ALA A 865 -1.83 31.03 5.20
CA ALA A 865 -1.70 30.47 6.54
C ALA A 865 -0.32 30.74 7.15
N GLN A 866 0.76 30.48 6.39
CA GLN A 866 2.13 30.62 6.87
C GLN A 866 2.51 32.06 7.23
N ARG A 867 2.04 33.05 6.46
CA ARG A 867 2.21 34.48 6.78
C ARG A 867 1.48 34.83 8.09
N ALA A 868 0.23 34.41 8.22
CA ALA A 868 -0.57 34.66 9.41
C ALA A 868 0.00 33.96 10.66
N LEU A 869 0.51 32.73 10.54
CA LEU A 869 1.24 32.03 11.61
C LEU A 869 2.52 32.75 12.04
N THR A 870 3.27 33.25 11.06
CA THR A 870 4.51 34.00 11.30
C THR A 870 4.26 35.27 12.11
N GLU A 871 3.18 35.99 11.79
CA GLU A 871 2.75 37.17 12.55
C GLU A 871 2.16 36.81 13.91
N ALA A 872 1.28 35.81 13.98
CA ALA A 872 0.67 35.36 15.22
C ALA A 872 1.73 34.85 16.23
N SER A 873 2.71 34.06 15.78
CA SER A 873 3.79 33.57 16.65
C SER A 873 4.66 34.73 17.15
N ALA A 874 4.97 35.72 16.30
CA ALA A 874 5.71 36.91 16.70
C ALA A 874 4.96 37.74 17.76
N GLN A 875 3.66 37.97 17.55
CA GLN A 875 2.80 38.72 18.45
C GLN A 875 2.54 37.97 19.78
N ALA A 876 2.33 36.65 19.75
CA ALA A 876 2.24 35.86 20.97
C ALA A 876 3.56 35.91 21.77
N THR A 877 4.71 35.89 21.10
CA THR A 877 6.03 36.03 21.74
C THR A 877 6.24 37.43 22.36
N SER A 878 5.64 38.49 21.81
CA SER A 878 5.68 39.85 22.38
C SER A 878 4.60 40.11 23.45
N GLY A 879 3.80 39.10 23.80
CA GLY A 879 2.70 39.23 24.77
C GLY A 879 1.41 39.83 24.20
N ASP A 880 1.35 40.09 22.90
CA ASP A 880 0.24 40.75 22.19
C ASP A 880 -0.90 39.78 21.89
N ALA A 881 -1.70 39.47 22.92
CA ALA A 881 -2.75 38.46 22.85
C ALA A 881 -3.79 38.75 21.76
N SER A 882 -4.33 39.98 21.70
CA SER A 882 -5.40 40.31 20.75
C SER A 882 -4.97 40.28 19.27
N PRO A 883 -3.84 40.90 18.85
CA PRO A 883 -3.32 40.73 17.49
C PRO A 883 -2.96 39.28 17.15
N ALA A 884 -2.30 38.57 18.08
CA ALA A 884 -1.93 37.17 17.88
C ALA A 884 -3.17 36.28 17.65
N GLN A 885 -4.26 36.52 18.38
CA GLN A 885 -5.52 35.80 18.20
C GLN A 885 -6.11 36.04 16.80
N GLN A 886 -6.14 37.28 16.33
CA GLN A 886 -6.67 37.63 15.00
C GLN A 886 -5.88 36.93 13.89
N ASN A 887 -4.53 36.97 13.97
CA ASN A 887 -3.68 36.32 13.00
C ASN A 887 -3.73 34.78 13.10
N ALA A 888 -3.89 34.20 14.30
CA ALA A 888 -4.12 32.77 14.46
C ALA A 888 -5.47 32.31 13.86
N GLN A 889 -6.53 33.12 13.99
CA GLN A 889 -7.82 32.87 13.32
C GLN A 889 -7.72 33.01 11.79
N GLN A 890 -6.94 33.96 11.29
CA GLN A 890 -6.66 34.08 9.85
C GLN A 890 -5.85 32.89 9.31
N ALA A 891 -4.90 32.36 10.09
CA ALA A 891 -4.19 31.13 9.78
C ALA A 891 -5.15 29.93 9.71
N GLN A 892 -6.02 29.74 10.70
CA GLN A 892 -7.06 28.72 10.73
C GLN A 892 -8.01 28.82 9.51
N SER A 893 -8.49 30.01 9.17
CA SER A 893 -9.33 30.23 7.98
C SER A 893 -8.62 29.82 6.69
N SER A 894 -7.32 30.08 6.61
CA SER A 894 -6.48 29.74 5.45
C SER A 894 -6.17 28.24 5.38
N LEU A 895 -5.92 27.58 6.52
CA LEU A 895 -5.72 26.13 6.60
C LEU A 895 -6.97 25.35 6.21
N ASN A 896 -8.16 25.80 6.63
CA ASN A 896 -9.42 25.21 6.19
C ASN A 896 -9.62 25.28 4.66
N LYS A 897 -9.18 26.36 4.01
CA LYS A 897 -9.18 26.48 2.53
C LYS A 897 -8.18 25.52 1.88
N ALA A 898 -6.98 25.37 2.45
CA ALA A 898 -5.99 24.42 1.97
C ALA A 898 -6.50 22.98 2.06
N ALA A 899 -7.08 22.59 3.20
CA ALA A 899 -7.68 21.26 3.40
C ALA A 899 -8.82 20.99 2.39
N ALA A 900 -9.68 21.98 2.13
CA ALA A 900 -10.75 21.86 1.14
C ALA A 900 -10.20 21.66 -0.30
N ALA A 901 -9.18 22.42 -0.69
CA ALA A 901 -8.54 22.29 -2.01
C ALA A 901 -7.83 20.92 -2.17
N LEU A 902 -7.16 20.43 -1.13
CA LEU A 902 -6.54 19.10 -1.12
C LEU A 902 -7.59 17.98 -1.22
N ALA A 903 -8.70 18.08 -0.47
CA ALA A 903 -9.79 17.11 -0.53
C ALA A 903 -10.52 17.10 -1.89
N LEU A 904 -10.56 18.22 -2.62
CA LEU A 904 -11.07 18.29 -4.00
C LEU A 904 -10.10 17.64 -5.00
N ALA A 905 -8.79 17.82 -4.80
CA ALA A 905 -7.76 17.20 -5.64
C ALA A 905 -7.67 15.68 -5.44
N GLN A 906 -7.75 15.19 -4.19
CA GLN A 906 -7.85 13.76 -3.87
C GLN A 906 -9.06 13.08 -4.53
N LYS A 907 -10.15 13.83 -4.75
CA LYS A 907 -11.34 13.36 -5.47
C LYS A 907 -11.24 13.46 -7.00
N GLY A 908 -10.09 13.87 -7.54
CA GLY A 908 -9.87 14.03 -8.98
C GLY A 908 -10.59 15.24 -9.60
N LEU A 909 -11.15 16.15 -8.79
CA LEU A 909 -11.98 17.27 -9.26
C LEU A 909 -11.19 18.59 -9.41
N GLY A 910 -9.96 18.66 -8.89
CA GLY A 910 -9.22 19.92 -8.72
C GLY A 910 -8.71 20.63 -9.98
N ASN A 911 -8.55 19.92 -11.11
CA ASN A 911 -7.81 20.48 -12.27
C ASN A 911 -8.68 20.81 -13.51
N ASN A 912 -9.98 20.47 -13.50
CA ASN A 912 -10.83 20.54 -14.71
C ASN A 912 -11.79 21.74 -14.75
N ALA A 913 -11.82 22.60 -13.73
CA ALA A 913 -12.79 23.71 -13.64
C ALA A 913 -12.45 24.92 -14.53
N GLU A 914 -11.16 25.19 -14.80
CA GLU A 914 -10.74 26.45 -15.46
C GLU A 914 -10.44 26.32 -16.96
N GLN A 915 -10.20 25.10 -17.49
CA GLN A 915 -9.94 24.91 -18.93
C GLN A 915 -11.20 24.87 -19.82
N GLN A 916 -12.41 24.99 -19.26
CA GLN A 916 -13.66 25.05 -20.04
C GLN A 916 -14.32 26.44 -20.14
N MET A 917 -13.72 27.50 -19.57
CA MET A 917 -14.25 28.88 -19.68
C MET A 917 -13.32 29.87 -20.39
N ALA A 918 -12.40 29.37 -21.23
CA ALA A 918 -11.46 30.18 -22.01
C ALA A 918 -11.55 29.95 -23.53
N GLN A 919 -12.75 29.67 -24.07
CA GLN A 919 -13.06 29.84 -25.50
C GLN A 919 -14.59 29.92 -25.70
N GLY A 920 -15.11 31.13 -25.97
CA GLY A 920 -16.56 31.35 -26.10
C GLY A 920 -16.99 32.81 -25.98
N GLU A 921 -16.36 33.73 -26.71
CA GLU A 921 -16.91 35.08 -26.86
C GLU A 921 -18.19 35.09 -27.72
N GLY A 922 -19.14 35.97 -27.39
CA GLY A 922 -20.17 36.45 -28.32
C GLY A 922 -21.57 35.89 -28.11
N GLY A 923 -22.40 36.61 -27.34
CA GLY A 923 -23.82 36.24 -27.16
C GLY A 923 -24.63 37.17 -26.27
N ARG A 924 -24.80 38.44 -26.65
CA ARG A 924 -25.85 39.29 -26.04
C ARG A 924 -27.22 38.76 -26.49
N GLY A 925 -28.11 38.50 -25.53
CA GLY A 925 -29.50 38.12 -25.82
C GLY A 925 -30.37 38.16 -24.56
N GLU A 926 -31.04 39.29 -24.33
CA GLU A 926 -32.14 39.34 -23.37
C GLU A 926 -33.32 38.48 -23.88
N SER A 927 -33.94 37.71 -23.01
CA SER A 927 -35.37 37.40 -23.11
C SER A 927 -35.95 37.02 -21.77
N GLU A 928 -36.90 37.82 -21.28
CA GLU A 928 -37.80 37.39 -20.21
C GLU A 928 -38.78 36.35 -20.76
N GLN A 929 -39.05 35.26 -20.02
CA GLN A 929 -40.41 34.71 -20.06
C GLN A 929 -40.82 33.96 -18.78
N LYS A 930 -41.96 34.40 -18.23
CA LYS A 930 -42.69 33.71 -17.16
C LYS A 930 -43.42 32.48 -17.72
N GLY A 931 -43.39 31.37 -16.99
CA GLY A 931 -44.27 30.22 -17.22
C GLY A 931 -44.76 29.62 -15.90
N LYS A 932 -46.05 29.75 -15.57
CA LYS A 932 -46.67 29.12 -14.40
C LYS A 932 -47.10 27.68 -14.74
N GLY A 933 -46.99 26.76 -13.77
CA GLY A 933 -47.57 25.41 -13.87
C GLY A 933 -47.76 24.76 -12.50
N ASN A 934 -48.95 24.87 -11.92
CA ASN A 934 -49.35 24.13 -10.71
C ASN A 934 -49.78 22.70 -11.07
N ALA A 935 -49.38 21.69 -10.27
CA ALA A 935 -50.18 20.49 -10.04
C ALA A 935 -49.91 19.88 -8.65
N LYS A 936 -50.98 19.57 -7.92
CA LYS A 936 -50.97 18.86 -6.63
C LYS A 936 -51.24 17.37 -6.85
N GLY A 937 -50.77 16.54 -5.92
CA GLY A 937 -51.57 15.41 -5.41
C GLY A 937 -51.05 13.99 -5.71
N PRO A 938 -50.94 13.10 -4.69
CA PRO A 938 -50.56 11.70 -4.87
C PRO A 938 -51.79 10.78 -5.06
N GLY A 939 -51.58 9.59 -5.63
CA GLY A 939 -52.62 8.56 -5.78
C GLY A 939 -52.09 7.13 -5.62
N LYS A 940 -52.66 6.38 -4.68
CA LYS A 940 -52.59 4.91 -4.61
C LYS A 940 -53.63 4.30 -5.55
N ASN A 941 -53.43 3.06 -6.03
CA ASN A 941 -54.33 1.93 -5.75
C ASN A 941 -53.84 0.58 -6.30
N LYS A 942 -54.54 -0.50 -5.93
CA LYS A 942 -54.13 -1.92 -5.96
C LYS A 942 -55.34 -2.83 -6.25
N ALA A 943 -55.19 -3.86 -7.10
CA ALA A 943 -55.97 -5.13 -7.20
C ALA A 943 -55.32 -5.99 -8.33
N GLN A 944 -55.05 -7.32 -8.29
CA GLN A 944 -55.81 -8.53 -7.83
C GLN A 944 -56.98 -8.86 -8.80
N GLU A 945 -57.33 -10.08 -9.26
CA GLU A 945 -57.28 -11.50 -8.82
C GLU A 945 -57.20 -12.46 -10.06
N ASP A 946 -57.04 -13.79 -10.04
CA ASP A 946 -56.51 -14.87 -9.16
C ASP A 946 -56.50 -16.21 -9.98
N SER A 947 -55.85 -17.30 -9.53
CA SER A 947 -56.10 -18.78 -9.78
C SER A 947 -54.77 -19.59 -9.70
N LYS A 948 -54.47 -20.46 -8.71
CA LYS A 948 -55.07 -21.75 -8.24
C LYS A 948 -54.75 -22.95 -9.16
N ASP A 949 -54.38 -24.17 -8.72
CA ASP A 949 -54.25 -24.86 -7.40
C ASP A 949 -53.01 -25.82 -7.44
N GLY A 950 -52.50 -26.52 -6.40
CA GLY A 950 -52.79 -26.56 -4.94
C GLY A 950 -52.16 -27.79 -4.23
N GLN A 951 -51.98 -27.72 -2.90
CA GLN A 951 -51.71 -28.82 -1.91
C GLN A 951 -50.39 -29.63 -2.06
N GLY A 952 -49.76 -30.22 -1.04
CA GLY A 952 -49.99 -30.37 0.41
C GLY A 952 -49.08 -31.51 0.93
N ASN A 953 -48.60 -31.64 2.18
CA ASN A 953 -48.75 -30.91 3.45
C ASN A 953 -47.39 -30.94 4.22
N GLY A 954 -47.36 -30.72 5.55
CA GLY A 954 -46.18 -30.94 6.41
C GLY A 954 -46.53 -31.57 7.76
N ASP A 955 -45.53 -32.08 8.49
CA ASP A 955 -45.71 -32.67 9.83
C ASP A 955 -44.53 -32.37 10.78
N LYS A 956 -44.80 -32.42 12.10
CA LYS A 956 -43.90 -31.89 13.15
C LYS A 956 -43.09 -32.98 13.87
N GLY A 957 -41.89 -32.63 14.36
CA GLY A 957 -41.12 -33.46 15.30
C GLY A 957 -40.22 -32.62 16.21
N ASN A 958 -40.56 -32.51 17.49
CA ASN A 958 -39.85 -31.72 18.50
C ASN A 958 -39.21 -32.63 19.55
N PHE A 959 -37.92 -32.50 19.84
CA PHE A 959 -37.32 -33.01 21.07
C PHE A 959 -36.17 -32.13 21.59
N ASN A 960 -36.46 -31.42 22.68
CA ASN A 960 -35.48 -30.84 23.59
C ASN A 960 -35.60 -31.59 24.93
N GLY A 961 -34.47 -31.96 25.56
CA GLY A 961 -34.48 -32.63 26.86
C GLY A 961 -33.11 -32.55 27.56
N LYS A 962 -33.09 -32.05 28.81
CA LYS A 962 -31.90 -31.97 29.67
C LYS A 962 -32.06 -32.88 30.89
N GLY A 963 -30.95 -33.47 31.35
CA GLY A 963 -30.72 -33.78 32.77
C GLY A 963 -30.62 -35.27 33.15
N GLY A 964 -29.52 -35.62 33.81
CA GLY A 964 -29.27 -36.93 34.45
C GLY A 964 -27.77 -37.12 34.76
N THR A 965 -27.39 -37.18 36.04
CA THR A 965 -25.99 -37.18 36.51
C THR A 965 -25.56 -38.50 37.15
N ASP A 966 -24.22 -38.69 37.25
CA ASP A 966 -23.48 -39.65 38.11
C ASP A 966 -23.59 -41.17 37.77
N GLY A 967 -22.49 -41.96 37.68
CA GLY A 967 -21.06 -41.61 37.67
C GLY A 967 -20.09 -42.82 37.66
N ARG A 968 -18.89 -42.62 37.11
CA ARG A 968 -17.59 -43.34 37.31
C ARG A 968 -17.46 -44.87 37.09
N LEU A 969 -16.51 -45.25 36.21
CA LEU A 969 -15.33 -46.07 36.57
C LEU A 969 -14.12 -45.77 35.63
N ARG A 970 -12.92 -46.29 35.94
CA ARG A 970 -11.60 -45.75 35.50
C ARG A 970 -10.85 -46.56 34.41
N ARG A 971 -10.13 -45.81 33.54
CA ARG A 971 -8.76 -45.98 32.93
C ARG A 971 -8.07 -47.38 32.94
N VAL A 972 -7.33 -47.71 31.86
CA VAL A 972 -5.85 -47.55 31.67
C VAL A 972 -5.34 -48.18 30.33
N ALA A 973 -4.47 -47.45 29.59
CA ALA A 973 -3.41 -47.84 28.59
C ALA A 973 -3.71 -48.84 27.43
N ASP A 974 -3.00 -48.89 26.28
CA ASP A 974 -1.70 -48.36 25.78
C ASP A 974 -1.88 -47.65 24.40
N ARG A 975 -1.16 -46.60 23.97
CA ARG A 975 0.29 -46.33 23.72
C ARG A 975 0.91 -46.99 22.46
N ASN A 976 1.06 -46.19 21.39
CA ASN A 976 2.29 -45.92 20.60
C ASN A 976 1.90 -45.23 19.26
N THR A 977 2.66 -44.32 18.64
CA THR A 977 4.01 -43.79 18.93
C THR A 977 4.17 -42.37 18.37
N PHE A 978 4.43 -41.37 19.22
CA PHE A 978 5.10 -40.11 18.83
C PHE A 978 6.58 -40.24 19.19
N ILE A 979 7.47 -40.33 18.19
CA ILE A 979 8.93 -40.39 18.40
C ILE A 979 9.53 -39.04 18.03
N GLY A 980 10.16 -38.36 19.00
CA GLY A 980 10.93 -37.14 18.72
C GLY A 980 11.24 -36.26 19.95
N LEU A 981 10.35 -36.18 20.94
CA LEU A 981 10.46 -35.20 22.02
C LEU A 981 10.83 -35.81 23.40
N PRO A 982 11.84 -35.27 24.10
CA PRO A 982 12.18 -35.59 25.49
C PRO A 982 10.98 -35.60 26.44
N ALA A 983 11.03 -36.44 27.47
CA ALA A 983 9.93 -36.58 28.43
C ALA A 983 9.60 -35.26 29.18
N ARG A 984 10.62 -34.41 29.40
CA ARG A 984 10.46 -33.09 30.05
C ARG A 984 9.62 -32.13 29.21
N GLU A 985 9.77 -32.16 27.89
CA GLU A 985 9.02 -31.31 26.95
C GLU A 985 7.58 -31.81 26.78
N ARG A 986 7.36 -33.13 26.75
CA ARG A 986 6.00 -33.70 26.77
C ARG A 986 5.20 -33.31 28.01
N ASN A 987 5.83 -33.27 29.18
CA ASN A 987 5.16 -32.83 30.41
C ASN A 987 4.88 -31.32 30.41
N ALA A 988 5.79 -30.49 29.89
CA ALA A 988 5.56 -29.04 29.76
C ALA A 988 4.38 -28.71 28.81
N ILE A 989 4.27 -29.43 27.68
CA ILE A 989 3.16 -29.26 26.73
C ILE A 989 1.83 -29.68 27.38
N LEU A 990 1.80 -30.76 28.16
CA LEU A 990 0.59 -31.20 28.86
C LEU A 990 0.21 -30.31 30.07
N GLN A 991 1.17 -29.63 30.72
CA GLN A 991 0.85 -28.60 31.72
C GLN A 991 0.26 -27.33 31.09
N SER A 992 0.83 -26.85 29.99
CA SER A 992 0.36 -25.63 29.30
C SER A 992 -1.06 -25.71 28.71
N LEU A 993 -1.64 -26.92 28.62
CA LEU A 993 -3.03 -27.15 28.20
C LEU A 993 -4.04 -27.10 29.37
N GLY A 994 -3.58 -26.96 30.62
CA GLY A 994 -4.42 -26.98 31.81
C GLY A 994 -4.18 -25.84 32.81
N GLU A 995 -3.19 -24.97 32.59
CA GLU A 995 -2.92 -23.85 33.49
C GLU A 995 -3.93 -22.71 33.29
N SER A 996 -4.82 -22.56 34.28
CA SER A 996 -5.60 -21.33 34.47
C SER A 996 -4.69 -20.21 34.98
N TYR A 997 -5.08 -18.96 34.75
CA TYR A 997 -4.32 -17.76 35.11
C TYR A 997 -3.84 -17.74 36.59
N PRO A 998 -2.71 -17.07 36.89
CA PRO A 998 -2.36 -16.74 38.28
C PRO A 998 -3.50 -15.96 38.95
N GLU A 999 -3.94 -16.43 40.12
CA GLU A 999 -5.14 -15.91 40.81
C GLU A 999 -5.04 -14.42 41.17
N GLU A 1000 -3.83 -13.85 41.20
CA GLU A 1000 -3.56 -12.45 41.54
C GLU A 1000 -4.15 -11.43 40.53
N PHE A 1001 -4.39 -11.82 39.27
CA PHE A 1001 -4.93 -10.92 38.24
C PHE A 1001 -6.44 -11.05 38.02
N GLY A 1002 -7.08 -12.13 38.48
CA GLY A 1002 -8.53 -12.33 38.39
C GLY A 1002 -9.33 -11.19 39.06
N PRO A 1003 -9.05 -10.84 40.33
CA PRO A 1003 -9.75 -9.76 41.03
C PRO A 1003 -9.58 -8.39 40.36
N LEU A 1004 -8.41 -8.09 39.79
CA LEU A 1004 -8.15 -6.84 39.09
C LEU A 1004 -8.97 -6.71 37.80
N VAL A 1005 -9.11 -7.80 37.04
CA VAL A 1005 -9.95 -7.83 35.82
C VAL A 1005 -11.44 -7.73 36.16
N GLU A 1006 -11.91 -8.43 37.20
CA GLU A 1006 -13.29 -8.27 37.67
C GLU A 1006 -13.59 -6.85 38.19
N GLN A 1007 -12.68 -6.25 38.95
CA GLN A 1007 -12.81 -4.88 39.44
C GLN A 1007 -12.88 -3.88 38.27
N TYR A 1008 -12.06 -4.06 37.24
CA TYR A 1008 -12.05 -3.22 36.04
C TYR A 1008 -13.35 -3.34 35.22
N LEU A 1009 -13.82 -4.56 34.97
CA LEU A 1009 -15.09 -4.81 34.27
C LEU A 1009 -16.30 -4.26 35.05
N LYS A 1010 -16.26 -4.35 36.39
CA LYS A 1010 -17.29 -3.79 37.26
C LYS A 1010 -17.30 -2.25 37.21
N ASN A 1011 -16.14 -1.62 37.29
CA ASN A 1011 -16.01 -0.16 37.13
C ASN A 1011 -16.51 0.35 35.76
N LEU A 1012 -16.26 -0.41 34.68
CA LEU A 1012 -16.80 -0.13 33.34
C LEU A 1012 -18.35 -0.22 33.31
N SER A 1013 -18.92 -1.23 33.96
CA SER A 1013 -20.39 -1.38 34.05
C SER A 1013 -21.05 -0.29 34.90
N ASP A 1014 -20.39 0.18 35.96
CA ASP A 1014 -20.86 1.27 36.82
C ASP A 1014 -20.72 2.65 36.15
N GLN A 1015 -19.71 2.85 35.28
CA GLN A 1015 -19.58 4.07 34.47
C GLN A 1015 -20.67 4.16 33.38
N ALA A 1016 -20.96 3.05 32.68
CA ALA A 1016 -22.06 2.99 31.71
C ALA A 1016 -23.43 3.33 32.34
N SER A 1017 -23.61 2.99 33.62
CA SER A 1017 -24.84 3.22 34.38
C SER A 1017 -25.03 4.66 34.89
N ARG A 1018 -24.03 5.55 34.74
CA ARG A 1018 -24.09 6.96 35.17
C ARG A 1018 -24.24 7.96 34.02
N GLY A 1019 -24.21 7.50 32.76
CA GLY A 1019 -24.39 8.34 31.57
C GLY A 1019 -25.86 8.63 31.20
N THR A 1020 -26.83 8.09 31.95
CA THR A 1020 -28.27 8.20 31.64
C THR A 1020 -29.12 8.54 32.86
N ARG A 1021 -28.91 9.73 33.42
CA ARG A 1021 -29.90 10.46 34.25
C ARG A 1021 -29.66 11.97 34.22
#